data_AF-A0A3A8RA16-F1
#
_entry.id   AF-A0A3A8RA16-F1
#
_cell.length_a   1.000
_cell.length_b   1.000
_cell.length_c   1.000
_cell.angle_alpha   90.00
_cell.angle_beta   90.00
_cell.angle_gamma   90.00
#
_symmetry.space_group_name_H-M   'P 1'
#
loop_
_entity.id
_entity.type
_entity.pdbx_description
1 polymer ?
#
loop_
_entity_poly.entity_id
_entity_poly.type
_entity_poly.pdbx_seq_one_letter_code
_entity_poly.pdbx_strand_id
1 'polypeptide(L)'
;MLPRLTGFSQSSAVLPPGGTAEVGILAMDPQGNPLTFSWDASAGTLGTQVDTGSSSLQTWTAPQCLAEDATPVAVTVTSFYGQSISSQFGFSVAQDLAVNRQPPFVDSGFELLENATAVLPQELWLTAPAAPTSAERIVFAKDQQLSVTFISKESEATHAFGYVYYDDLVARGYVNVQGTPGDSSDDTLVDANGNGIADLHEDLYNLAPPSGAQARPYIGVSPRCTRTFSSRGFTYRQPDLALSSTCASAFFTNQDMTDARPGRTSADYNIIADVVGTVPPIPSANAGTGFSDEGLFTRIPNLMEPAHAANNFMGLGSMVFLSTEDDSDRATYRAMGLVPDADEFEDGIPDYDVSRYDTRGQVRAVNPDPGITTYDRTVDLGIIQGGKEMVFFLVTALDADHNLDNGTVFPCLRRDADLKCTLHLKTPLSVFFSKAKWNLDQDPVGRMPTTQRNIGCAFSDQCDPDHAQSSTKACPVVTNGQKMCGWMDSDVLQRIAGPSYGRLVLPKEGATVSASGNLLMPHVLLTTPSALPGRWMLGFEDLNGGGDRDFNDAVFLFQAQASSAARSKVLNPPDASCAVSRVRFTKTDTVPTGCATSQPAPSYALATDCQVCGDGGCASNPTPTWHPLPLMRGADSVTVDVSGTPGNQLCWKVTHPGGAPACLPAAVQVNVGYELTPVAP
;
A
#
# COMPACT_ATOMS: atom_id res chain seq x y z
N MET A 1 -4.40 -79.48 -22.14
CA MET A 1 -2.94 -79.42 -21.94
C MET A 1 -2.55 -77.96 -21.76
N LEU A 2 -1.28 -77.66 -21.44
CA LEU A 2 -0.82 -76.28 -21.33
C LEU A 2 -1.01 -75.55 -22.68
N PRO A 3 -1.67 -74.36 -22.68
CA PRO A 3 -1.72 -73.50 -23.86
C PRO A 3 -0.30 -73.17 -24.36
N ARG A 4 -0.17 -72.93 -25.66
CA ARG A 4 1.08 -72.45 -26.27
C ARG A 4 0.89 -71.05 -26.81
N LEU A 5 1.76 -70.13 -26.40
CA LEU A 5 1.85 -68.80 -27.00
C LEU A 5 2.52 -68.91 -28.36
N THR A 6 1.90 -68.32 -29.38
CA THR A 6 2.36 -68.41 -30.77
C THR A 6 2.62 -67.05 -31.41
N GLY A 7 2.24 -65.96 -30.75
CA GLY A 7 2.56 -64.61 -31.20
C GLY A 7 2.29 -63.57 -30.12
N PHE A 8 3.03 -62.46 -30.21
CA PHE A 8 2.85 -61.27 -29.41
C PHE A 8 2.80 -60.06 -30.34
N SER A 9 1.99 -59.06 -30.00
CA SER A 9 1.97 -57.77 -30.66
C SER A 9 1.92 -56.66 -29.63
N GLN A 10 2.66 -55.58 -29.87
CA GLN A 10 2.67 -54.39 -29.04
C GLN A 10 2.86 -53.20 -29.97
N SER A 11 1.89 -52.29 -29.99
CA SER A 11 1.92 -51.16 -30.93
C SER A 11 2.99 -50.12 -30.60
N SER A 12 3.32 -49.94 -29.31
CA SER A 12 4.46 -49.15 -28.83
C SER A 12 4.95 -49.66 -27.47
N ALA A 13 6.26 -49.58 -27.22
CA ALA A 13 6.88 -49.85 -25.91
C ALA A 13 7.25 -48.56 -25.15
N VAL A 14 7.18 -47.41 -25.82
CA VAL A 14 7.51 -46.10 -25.25
C VAL A 14 6.33 -45.16 -25.49
N LEU A 15 5.74 -44.65 -24.41
CA LEU A 15 4.57 -43.78 -24.48
C LEU A 15 4.78 -42.52 -23.64
N PRO A 16 4.26 -41.35 -24.05
CA PRO A 16 4.14 -40.23 -23.13
C PRO A 16 3.13 -40.54 -22.01
N PRO A 17 3.15 -39.81 -20.88
CA PRO A 17 2.11 -39.89 -19.85
C PRO A 17 0.70 -39.81 -20.46
N GLY A 18 -0.18 -40.75 -20.10
CA GLY A 18 -1.55 -40.84 -20.64
C GLY A 18 -1.66 -41.35 -22.09
N GLY A 19 -0.55 -41.67 -22.76
CA GLY A 19 -0.56 -42.30 -24.08
C GLY A 19 -1.10 -43.73 -24.04
N THR A 20 -1.64 -44.21 -25.16
CA THR A 20 -2.23 -45.55 -25.26
C THR A 20 -1.46 -46.47 -26.19
N ALA A 21 -1.31 -47.74 -25.82
CA ALA A 21 -0.83 -48.80 -26.70
C ALA A 21 -1.82 -49.96 -26.75
N GLU A 22 -1.82 -50.68 -27.86
CA GLU A 22 -2.54 -51.94 -28.01
C GLU A 22 -1.53 -53.08 -27.84
N VAL A 23 -1.86 -54.01 -26.95
CA VAL A 23 -1.13 -55.25 -26.74
C VAL A 23 -1.99 -56.43 -27.14
N GLY A 24 -1.36 -57.43 -27.75
CA GLY A 24 -2.04 -58.59 -28.28
C GLY A 24 -1.28 -59.86 -28.05
N ILE A 25 -2.02 -60.94 -27.82
CA ILE A 25 -1.46 -62.28 -27.71
C ILE A 25 -2.21 -63.24 -28.62
N LEU A 26 -1.45 -64.11 -29.27
CA LEU A 26 -1.92 -65.24 -30.04
C LEU A 26 -1.51 -66.51 -29.30
N ALA A 27 -2.47 -67.41 -29.09
CA ALA A 27 -2.23 -68.66 -28.41
C ALA A 27 -3.05 -69.79 -29.04
N MET A 28 -2.58 -71.02 -28.86
CA MET A 28 -3.31 -72.22 -29.26
C MET A 28 -3.35 -73.25 -28.15
N ASP A 29 -4.50 -73.90 -27.99
CA ASP A 29 -4.62 -75.14 -27.24
C ASP A 29 -4.21 -76.31 -28.17
N PRO A 30 -3.26 -77.18 -27.80
CA PRO A 30 -2.84 -78.27 -28.67
C PRO A 30 -3.94 -79.31 -28.97
N GLN A 31 -5.08 -79.27 -28.26
CA GLN A 31 -6.26 -80.10 -28.52
C GLN A 31 -7.35 -79.34 -29.29
N GLY A 32 -7.11 -78.08 -29.69
CA GLY A 32 -8.02 -77.26 -30.49
C GLY A 32 -9.20 -76.65 -29.71
N ASN A 33 -9.16 -76.68 -28.37
CA ASN A 33 -10.21 -76.08 -27.54
C ASN A 33 -10.06 -74.55 -27.47
N PRO A 34 -11.16 -73.79 -27.30
CA PRO A 34 -11.09 -72.34 -27.09
C PRO A 34 -10.36 -72.00 -25.79
N LEU A 35 -9.61 -70.91 -25.81
CA LEU A 35 -8.86 -70.39 -24.66
C LEU A 35 -9.61 -69.25 -23.97
N THR A 36 -9.33 -69.03 -22.69
CA THR A 36 -9.80 -67.86 -21.94
C THR A 36 -8.63 -66.97 -21.58
N PHE A 37 -8.79 -65.66 -21.74
CA PHE A 37 -7.74 -64.66 -21.50
C PHE A 37 -8.14 -63.77 -20.33
N SER A 38 -7.20 -63.51 -19.44
CA SER A 38 -7.36 -62.56 -18.33
C SER A 38 -6.18 -61.61 -18.34
N TRP A 39 -6.46 -60.30 -18.42
CA TRP A 39 -5.44 -59.26 -18.35
C TRP A 39 -5.44 -58.62 -16.97
N ASP A 40 -4.25 -58.30 -16.49
CA ASP A 40 -4.03 -57.54 -15.26
C ASP A 40 -3.00 -56.44 -15.54
N ALA A 41 -3.12 -55.32 -14.84
CA ALA A 41 -2.14 -54.25 -14.88
C ALA A 41 -1.75 -53.80 -13.47
N SER A 42 -0.46 -53.87 -13.17
CA SER A 42 0.09 -53.38 -11.89
C SER A 42 0.22 -51.86 -11.86
N ALA A 43 0.20 -51.20 -13.03
CA ALA A 43 0.18 -49.74 -13.18
C ALA A 43 -0.48 -49.34 -14.51
N GLY A 44 -1.03 -48.13 -14.57
CA GLY A 44 -1.86 -47.67 -15.69
C GLY A 44 -3.25 -48.32 -15.69
N THR A 45 -4.01 -48.11 -16.75
CA THR A 45 -5.39 -48.62 -16.84
C THR A 45 -5.57 -49.44 -18.10
N LEU A 46 -6.21 -50.60 -17.96
CA LEU A 46 -6.63 -51.43 -19.06
C LEU A 46 -7.99 -50.97 -19.61
N GLY A 47 -8.13 -51.04 -20.94
CA GLY A 47 -9.37 -50.75 -21.66
C GLY A 47 -10.24 -51.99 -21.84
N THR A 48 -11.04 -51.97 -22.91
CA THR A 48 -11.94 -53.08 -23.25
C THR A 48 -11.17 -54.20 -23.94
N GLN A 49 -11.17 -55.36 -23.31
CA GLN A 49 -10.61 -56.60 -23.87
C GLN A 49 -11.42 -57.08 -25.07
N VAL A 50 -10.74 -57.51 -26.14
CA VAL A 50 -11.33 -58.07 -27.35
C VAL A 50 -10.76 -59.46 -27.61
N ASP A 51 -11.59 -60.49 -27.43
CA ASP A 51 -11.18 -61.89 -27.51
C ASP A 51 -11.71 -62.60 -28.77
N THR A 52 -10.93 -63.57 -29.22
CA THR A 52 -11.36 -64.67 -30.07
C THR A 52 -11.02 -66.00 -29.38
N GLY A 53 -11.31 -67.15 -30.01
CA GLY A 53 -10.93 -68.45 -29.45
C GLY A 53 -9.41 -68.70 -29.36
N SER A 54 -8.59 -67.92 -30.06
CA SER A 54 -7.14 -68.11 -30.16
C SER A 54 -6.32 -66.80 -30.05
N SER A 55 -6.97 -65.65 -29.83
CA SER A 55 -6.30 -64.37 -29.67
C SER A 55 -7.01 -63.47 -28.68
N SER A 56 -6.28 -62.54 -28.08
CA SER A 56 -6.83 -61.48 -27.26
C SER A 56 -6.07 -60.19 -27.50
N LEU A 57 -6.80 -59.08 -27.65
CA LEU A 57 -6.28 -57.72 -27.72
C LEU A 57 -6.73 -56.93 -26.50
N GLN A 58 -5.86 -56.04 -26.04
CA GLN A 58 -6.16 -55.14 -24.94
C GLN A 58 -5.50 -53.77 -25.16
N THR A 59 -6.22 -52.70 -24.86
CA THR A 59 -5.66 -51.34 -24.83
C THR A 59 -5.14 -51.04 -23.44
N TRP A 60 -3.94 -50.49 -23.35
CA TRP A 60 -3.36 -50.01 -22.09
C TRP A 60 -3.05 -48.52 -22.18
N THR A 61 -3.46 -47.76 -21.17
CA THR A 61 -3.15 -46.34 -21.01
C THR A 61 -2.04 -46.17 -19.98
N ALA A 62 -0.96 -45.50 -20.38
CA ALA A 62 0.19 -45.25 -19.53
C ALA A 62 -0.14 -44.36 -18.32
N PRO A 63 0.35 -44.69 -17.11
CA PRO A 63 0.26 -43.83 -15.92
C PRO A 63 1.13 -42.57 -16.07
N GLN A 64 1.11 -41.67 -15.07
CA GLN A 64 1.94 -40.46 -15.09
C GLN A 64 3.44 -40.76 -14.93
N CYS A 65 3.78 -41.82 -14.21
CA CYS A 65 5.14 -42.31 -14.03
C CYS A 65 5.15 -43.85 -14.03
N LEU A 66 6.28 -44.43 -14.41
CA LEU A 66 6.49 -45.87 -14.40
C LEU A 66 7.96 -46.16 -14.09
N ALA A 67 8.24 -47.23 -13.34
CA ALA A 67 9.62 -47.62 -13.06
C ALA A 67 10.34 -48.02 -14.34
N GLU A 68 11.66 -47.81 -14.38
CA GLU A 68 12.49 -48.22 -15.50
C GLU A 68 12.38 -49.75 -15.69
N ASP A 69 12.29 -50.19 -16.95
CA ASP A 69 12.12 -51.59 -17.35
C ASP A 69 10.90 -52.32 -16.74
N ALA A 70 9.87 -51.58 -16.31
CA ALA A 70 8.67 -52.19 -15.74
C ALA A 70 7.89 -53.02 -16.78
N THR A 71 7.28 -54.11 -16.30
CA THR A 71 6.36 -54.94 -17.06
C THR A 71 4.92 -54.83 -16.53
N PRO A 72 4.28 -53.65 -16.65
CA PRO A 72 3.06 -53.34 -15.93
C PRO A 72 1.84 -54.13 -16.42
N VAL A 73 1.89 -54.77 -17.58
CA VAL A 73 0.76 -55.51 -18.15
C VAL A 73 1.10 -56.99 -18.25
N ALA A 74 0.22 -57.82 -17.70
CA ALA A 74 0.31 -59.27 -17.78
C ALA A 74 -0.97 -59.86 -18.38
N VAL A 75 -0.82 -60.89 -19.20
CA VAL A 75 -1.92 -61.72 -19.68
C VAL A 75 -1.75 -63.14 -19.22
N THR A 76 -2.83 -63.73 -18.71
CA THR A 76 -2.91 -65.14 -18.36
C THR A 76 -3.86 -65.84 -19.32
N VAL A 77 -3.33 -66.81 -20.04
CA VAL A 77 -4.06 -67.62 -21.01
C VAL A 77 -4.38 -68.97 -20.37
N THR A 78 -5.66 -69.31 -20.28
CA THR A 78 -6.15 -70.51 -19.59
C THR A 78 -6.84 -71.45 -20.58
N SER A 79 -6.45 -72.73 -20.57
CA SER A 79 -7.10 -73.78 -21.34
C SER A 79 -8.44 -74.18 -20.74
N PHE A 80 -9.27 -74.89 -21.52
CA PHE A 80 -10.52 -75.48 -21.06
C PHE A 80 -10.37 -76.38 -19.81
N TYR A 81 -9.20 -76.99 -19.61
CA TYR A 81 -8.90 -77.85 -18.46
C TYR A 81 -8.25 -77.11 -17.28
N GLY A 82 -8.26 -75.77 -17.29
CA GLY A 82 -7.75 -74.94 -16.19
C GLY A 82 -6.22 -74.84 -16.10
N GLN A 83 -5.48 -75.30 -17.12
CA GLN A 83 -4.02 -75.09 -17.19
C GLN A 83 -3.74 -73.72 -17.79
N SER A 84 -2.83 -72.95 -17.19
CA SER A 84 -2.56 -71.56 -17.60
C SER A 84 -1.08 -71.30 -17.88
N ILE A 85 -0.83 -70.32 -18.75
CA ILE A 85 0.49 -69.72 -19.01
C ILE A 85 0.33 -68.19 -18.99
N SER A 86 1.35 -67.47 -18.53
CA SER A 86 1.32 -66.01 -18.48
C SER A 86 2.44 -65.40 -19.33
N SER A 87 2.19 -64.21 -19.86
CA SER A 87 3.16 -63.37 -20.55
C SER A 87 3.05 -61.94 -20.03
N GLN A 88 4.15 -61.20 -20.11
CA GLN A 88 4.22 -59.81 -19.67
C GLN A 88 4.68 -58.90 -20.81
N PHE A 89 4.26 -57.63 -20.74
CA PHE A 89 4.64 -56.60 -21.70
C PHE A 89 5.40 -55.49 -20.98
N GLY A 90 6.61 -55.21 -21.47
CA GLY A 90 7.46 -54.13 -20.96
C GLY A 90 7.04 -52.78 -21.54
N PHE A 91 7.04 -51.75 -20.70
CA PHE A 91 6.75 -50.38 -21.10
C PHE A 91 7.70 -49.38 -20.43
N SER A 92 7.91 -48.25 -21.09
CA SER A 92 8.53 -47.07 -20.50
C SER A 92 7.66 -45.84 -20.76
N VAL A 93 7.63 -44.93 -19.78
CA VAL A 93 6.94 -43.64 -19.92
C VAL A 93 7.97 -42.58 -20.25
N ALA A 94 7.94 -42.07 -21.49
CA ALA A 94 8.86 -41.04 -21.95
C ALA A 94 8.57 -39.71 -21.28
N GLN A 95 9.57 -39.16 -20.62
CA GLN A 95 9.52 -37.85 -19.97
C GLN A 95 10.63 -36.98 -20.55
N ASP A 96 10.33 -35.70 -20.78
CA ASP A 96 11.26 -34.77 -21.40
C ASP A 96 11.25 -33.45 -20.63
N LEU A 97 12.37 -33.18 -19.95
CA LEU A 97 12.62 -31.94 -19.22
C LEU A 97 12.64 -30.70 -20.12
N ALA A 98 12.81 -30.84 -21.44
CA ALA A 98 12.75 -29.71 -22.36
C ALA A 98 11.31 -29.28 -22.69
N VAL A 99 10.30 -30.13 -22.44
CA VAL A 99 8.91 -29.79 -22.71
C VAL A 99 8.40 -28.81 -21.66
N ASN A 100 8.04 -27.60 -22.09
CA ASN A 100 7.38 -26.64 -21.23
C ASN A 100 5.97 -27.14 -20.84
N ARG A 101 5.75 -27.27 -19.54
CA ARG A 101 4.46 -27.62 -18.93
C ARG A 101 3.82 -26.44 -18.20
N GLN A 102 4.44 -25.27 -18.21
CA GLN A 102 3.86 -24.04 -17.69
C GLN A 102 2.70 -23.60 -18.61
N PRO A 103 1.45 -23.53 -18.10
CA PRO A 103 0.32 -23.01 -18.86
C PRO A 103 0.50 -21.53 -19.21
N PRO A 104 -0.28 -21.01 -20.17
CA PRO A 104 -0.30 -19.59 -20.47
C PRO A 104 -0.55 -18.73 -19.24
N PHE A 105 0.10 -17.59 -19.16
CA PHE A 105 -0.02 -16.67 -18.05
C PHE A 105 -1.35 -15.93 -18.13
N VAL A 106 -2.27 -16.35 -17.27
CA VAL A 106 -3.53 -15.69 -16.93
C VAL A 106 -3.62 -15.65 -15.42
N ASP A 107 -4.30 -14.66 -14.84
CA ASP A 107 -4.38 -14.50 -13.38
C ASP A 107 -4.88 -15.77 -12.68
N SER A 108 -5.83 -16.49 -13.29
CA SER A 108 -6.37 -17.75 -12.76
C SER A 108 -5.37 -18.92 -12.77
N GLY A 109 -4.22 -18.79 -13.42
CA GLY A 109 -3.12 -19.75 -13.43
C GLY A 109 -2.16 -19.63 -12.24
N PHE A 110 -2.33 -18.60 -11.41
CA PHE A 110 -1.51 -18.35 -10.23
C PHE A 110 -2.32 -18.54 -8.94
N GLU A 111 -1.65 -19.02 -7.89
CA GLU A 111 -2.19 -19.07 -6.51
C GLU A 111 -1.99 -17.74 -5.79
N LEU A 112 -0.93 -17.01 -6.16
CA LEU A 112 -0.60 -15.70 -5.64
C LEU A 112 -0.09 -14.83 -6.77
N LEU A 113 -0.62 -13.60 -6.85
CA LEU A 113 -0.05 -12.47 -7.58
C LEU A 113 -0.02 -11.30 -6.62
N GLU A 114 1.16 -10.76 -6.32
CA GLU A 114 1.39 -9.65 -5.42
C GLU A 114 2.24 -8.62 -6.16
N ASN A 115 1.69 -7.44 -6.43
CA ASN A 115 2.29 -6.43 -7.32
C ASN A 115 2.85 -7.06 -8.60
N ALA A 116 2.02 -7.90 -9.22
CA ALA A 116 2.34 -8.67 -10.40
C ALA A 116 1.07 -8.89 -11.22
N THR A 117 1.20 -8.84 -12.55
CA THR A 117 0.11 -9.05 -13.49
C THR A 117 0.50 -10.11 -14.51
N ALA A 118 -0.36 -11.11 -14.71
CA ALA A 118 -0.15 -12.13 -15.72
C ALA A 118 -0.71 -11.67 -17.08
N VAL A 119 0.15 -11.65 -18.10
CA VAL A 119 -0.18 -11.19 -19.45
C VAL A 119 0.02 -12.33 -20.44
N LEU A 120 -1.01 -12.58 -21.25
CA LEU A 120 -1.00 -13.62 -22.26
C LEU A 120 0.03 -13.34 -23.37
N PRO A 121 0.69 -14.38 -23.91
CA PRO A 121 0.56 -15.78 -23.52
C PRO A 121 1.46 -16.20 -22.36
N GLN A 122 2.55 -15.49 -22.03
CA GLN A 122 3.57 -16.02 -21.09
C GLN A 122 4.43 -14.95 -20.40
N GLU A 123 3.88 -13.75 -20.18
CA GLU A 123 4.62 -12.66 -19.55
C GLU A 123 4.05 -12.32 -18.18
N LEU A 124 4.89 -12.34 -17.15
CA LEU A 124 4.53 -11.90 -15.81
C LEU A 124 5.21 -10.56 -15.57
N TRP A 125 4.40 -9.51 -15.47
CA TRP A 125 4.86 -8.15 -15.24
C TRP A 125 4.91 -7.91 -13.74
N LEU A 126 6.11 -7.82 -13.16
CA LEU A 126 6.28 -7.42 -11.77
C LEU A 126 6.22 -5.90 -11.70
N THR A 127 5.25 -5.38 -10.97
CA THR A 127 4.96 -3.95 -10.91
C THR A 127 5.33 -3.38 -9.55
N ALA A 128 5.60 -2.07 -9.54
CA ALA A 128 5.71 -1.33 -8.31
C ALA A 128 4.35 -1.28 -7.61
N PRO A 129 4.34 -1.11 -6.28
CA PRO A 129 3.09 -0.78 -5.57
C PRO A 129 2.44 0.44 -6.20
N ALA A 130 1.12 0.38 -6.40
CA ALA A 130 0.37 1.53 -6.90
C ALA A 130 0.41 2.65 -5.86
N ALA A 131 0.75 3.87 -6.30
CA ALA A 131 0.64 5.05 -5.47
C ALA A 131 -0.85 5.48 -5.33
N PRO A 132 -1.22 6.16 -4.24
CA PRO A 132 -2.55 6.74 -4.11
C PRO A 132 -2.81 7.77 -5.22
N THR A 133 -4.06 7.85 -5.68
CA THR A 133 -4.47 8.79 -6.74
C THR A 133 -5.21 10.01 -6.21
N SER A 134 -5.48 10.07 -4.90
CA SER A 134 -6.22 11.15 -4.26
C SER A 134 -5.71 11.37 -2.84
N ALA A 135 -5.50 12.64 -2.46
CA ALA A 135 -5.20 13.02 -1.07
C ALA A 135 -6.40 12.77 -0.14
N GLU A 136 -7.61 12.82 -0.70
CA GLU A 136 -8.87 12.63 0.03
C GLU A 136 -9.13 11.17 0.41
N ARG A 137 -8.41 10.21 -0.16
CA ARG A 137 -8.57 8.77 0.10
C ARG A 137 -7.29 8.01 -0.18
N ILE A 138 -6.47 7.80 0.85
CA ILE A 138 -5.19 7.09 0.76
C ILE A 138 -5.37 5.67 1.32
N VAL A 139 -5.60 4.71 0.42
CA VAL A 139 -5.81 3.29 0.73
C VAL A 139 -4.91 2.44 -0.16
N PHE A 140 -4.27 1.42 0.41
CA PHE A 140 -3.51 0.44 -0.35
C PHE A 140 -4.32 -0.85 -0.54
N ALA A 141 -4.28 -1.45 -1.73
CA ALA A 141 -5.05 -2.66 -2.00
C ALA A 141 -4.53 -3.91 -1.27
N LYS A 142 -3.27 -3.89 -0.84
CA LYS A 142 -2.55 -4.97 -0.17
C LYS A 142 -1.67 -4.37 0.91
N ASP A 143 -1.14 -5.22 1.77
CA ASP A 143 -0.13 -4.83 2.75
C ASP A 143 1.07 -4.20 2.03
N GLN A 144 1.52 -3.04 2.52
CA GLN A 144 2.67 -2.33 1.96
C GLN A 144 3.55 -1.83 3.08
N GLN A 145 4.85 -2.08 2.97
CA GLN A 145 5.82 -1.36 3.78
C GLN A 145 5.85 0.09 3.29
N LEU A 146 5.73 1.05 4.20
CA LEU A 146 5.70 2.46 3.85
C LEU A 146 6.78 3.22 4.62
N SER A 147 7.55 4.04 3.91
CA SER A 147 8.46 5.01 4.54
C SER A 147 8.14 6.42 4.08
N VAL A 148 8.39 7.39 4.95
CA VAL A 148 8.23 8.82 4.69
C VAL A 148 9.56 9.51 4.85
N THR A 149 9.93 10.33 3.87
CA THR A 149 11.15 11.12 3.86
C THR A 149 10.76 12.60 3.84
N PHE A 150 11.23 13.37 4.81
CA PHE A 150 11.11 14.83 4.82
C PHE A 150 11.93 15.44 3.67
N ILE A 151 11.32 16.36 2.92
CA ILE A 151 11.95 17.01 1.76
C ILE A 151 12.36 18.45 2.09
N SER A 152 11.43 19.24 2.59
CA SER A 152 11.61 20.67 2.87
C SER A 152 10.49 21.20 3.76
N LYS A 153 10.81 22.32 4.42
CA LYS A 153 9.88 23.24 5.04
C LYS A 153 10.15 24.63 4.46
N GLU A 154 9.15 25.25 3.84
CA GLU A 154 9.28 26.57 3.18
C GLU A 154 8.31 27.59 3.80
N SER A 155 8.25 27.63 5.14
CA SER A 155 7.34 28.49 5.90
C SER A 155 7.99 29.06 7.18
N GLU A 156 7.39 30.08 7.78
CA GLU A 156 7.74 30.61 9.11
C GLU A 156 7.13 29.79 10.28
N ALA A 157 6.23 28.85 10.00
CA ALA A 157 5.54 28.05 11.00
C ALA A 157 6.35 26.82 11.46
N THR A 158 6.04 26.34 12.67
CA THR A 158 6.44 24.98 13.10
C THR A 158 5.34 24.01 12.76
N HIS A 159 5.71 22.84 12.25
CA HIS A 159 4.76 21.77 11.98
C HIS A 159 5.08 20.48 12.73
N ALA A 160 4.04 19.75 13.11
CA ALA A 160 4.15 18.33 13.40
C ALA A 160 3.32 17.55 12.38
N PHE A 161 3.91 16.47 11.87
CA PHE A 161 3.32 15.66 10.80
C PHE A 161 2.95 14.27 11.31
N GLY A 162 1.73 13.84 11.01
CA GLY A 162 1.23 12.55 11.47
C GLY A 162 0.11 11.99 10.62
N TYR A 163 -0.45 10.86 11.07
CA TYR A 163 -1.62 10.25 10.48
C TYR A 163 -2.52 9.60 11.53
N VAL A 164 -3.79 9.46 11.18
CA VAL A 164 -4.79 8.63 11.88
C VAL A 164 -5.32 7.57 10.92
N TYR A 165 -5.81 6.45 11.44
CA TYR A 165 -6.60 5.53 10.64
C TYR A 165 -8.04 6.01 10.59
N TYR A 166 -8.61 6.04 9.39
CA TYR A 166 -10.01 6.37 9.16
C TYR A 166 -10.97 5.50 9.99
N ASP A 167 -10.67 4.20 10.09
CA ASP A 167 -11.48 3.24 10.85
C ASP A 167 -11.57 3.62 12.34
N ASP A 168 -10.52 4.20 12.92
CA ASP A 168 -10.51 4.63 14.31
C ASP A 168 -11.43 5.84 14.52
N LEU A 169 -11.52 6.74 13.53
CA LEU A 169 -12.45 7.87 13.55
C LEU A 169 -13.91 7.42 13.41
N VAL A 170 -14.19 6.44 12.55
CA VAL A 170 -15.50 5.79 12.46
C VAL A 170 -15.86 5.11 13.78
N ALA A 171 -14.94 4.34 14.35
CA ALA A 171 -15.15 3.63 15.61
C ALA A 171 -15.39 4.59 16.80
N ARG A 172 -14.80 5.80 16.76
CA ARG A 172 -15.09 6.86 17.74
C ARG A 172 -16.33 7.68 17.45
N GLY A 173 -17.03 7.41 16.34
CA GLY A 173 -18.28 8.06 15.99
C GLY A 173 -18.12 9.45 15.41
N TYR A 174 -16.93 9.82 14.93
CA TYR A 174 -16.68 11.11 14.29
C TYR A 174 -17.15 11.16 12.84
N VAL A 175 -17.28 10.00 12.19
CA VAL A 175 -17.57 9.90 10.75
C VAL A 175 -18.87 9.13 10.53
N ASN A 176 -19.76 9.71 9.72
CA ASN A 176 -20.92 9.01 9.19
C ASN A 176 -20.56 8.43 7.82
N VAL A 177 -20.55 7.10 7.75
CA VAL A 177 -20.20 6.33 6.55
C VAL A 177 -21.28 6.33 5.47
N GLN A 178 -22.41 7.01 5.65
CA GLN A 178 -23.52 7.13 4.68
C GLN A 178 -24.08 5.80 4.11
N GLY A 179 -23.79 4.66 4.74
CA GLY A 179 -24.15 3.32 4.25
C GLY A 179 -23.12 2.69 3.30
N THR A 180 -21.97 3.32 3.08
CA THR A 180 -20.87 2.97 2.16
C THR A 180 -19.54 2.71 2.90
N PRO A 181 -19.46 1.81 3.89
CA PRO A 181 -18.25 1.66 4.75
C PRO A 181 -16.95 1.23 4.03
N GLY A 182 -16.98 0.90 2.74
CA GLY A 182 -15.79 0.62 1.92
C GLY A 182 -15.35 1.79 1.01
N ASP A 183 -16.12 2.87 0.98
CA ASP A 183 -15.91 4.04 0.13
C ASP A 183 -16.14 5.33 0.94
N SER A 184 -15.05 5.97 1.35
CA SER A 184 -15.09 7.17 2.18
C SER A 184 -15.25 8.48 1.39
N SER A 185 -15.60 8.41 0.11
CA SER A 185 -15.66 9.58 -0.77
C SER A 185 -16.89 10.47 -0.49
N ASP A 186 -17.98 9.91 0.03
CA ASP A 186 -19.23 10.60 0.34
C ASP A 186 -19.45 10.90 1.84
N ASP A 187 -18.54 10.44 2.69
CA ASP A 187 -18.63 10.62 4.14
C ASP A 187 -18.71 12.07 4.60
N THR A 188 -19.32 12.22 5.78
CA THR A 188 -19.47 13.51 6.47
C THR A 188 -19.08 13.37 7.94
N LEU A 189 -18.56 14.44 8.52
CA LEU A 189 -18.38 14.50 9.97
C LEU A 189 -19.72 14.50 10.71
N VAL A 190 -19.75 13.87 11.87
CA VAL A 190 -20.92 13.73 12.73
C VAL A 190 -21.04 14.94 13.66
N ASP A 191 -22.27 15.42 13.88
CA ASP A 191 -22.66 16.33 14.98
C ASP A 191 -23.78 15.61 15.77
N ALA A 192 -23.39 14.65 16.61
CA ALA A 192 -24.35 13.77 17.29
C ALA A 192 -25.13 14.51 18.39
N ASN A 193 -24.53 15.56 18.95
CA ASN A 193 -25.14 16.35 20.02
C ASN A 193 -26.00 17.53 19.50
N GLY A 194 -25.98 17.79 18.19
CA GLY A 194 -26.86 18.74 17.50
C GLY A 194 -26.58 20.20 17.85
N ASN A 195 -25.34 20.54 18.17
CA ASN A 195 -24.96 21.89 18.58
C ASN A 195 -24.39 22.75 17.43
N GLY A 196 -24.25 22.15 16.25
CA GLY A 196 -23.79 22.76 15.00
C GLY A 196 -22.28 22.69 14.79
N ILE A 197 -21.53 22.05 15.68
CA ILE A 197 -20.08 21.85 15.57
C ILE A 197 -19.86 20.34 15.41
N ALA A 198 -19.04 19.95 14.43
CA ALA A 198 -18.73 18.53 14.27
C ALA A 198 -18.01 17.99 15.51
N ASP A 199 -18.40 16.78 15.95
CA ASP A 199 -17.86 16.11 17.13
C ASP A 199 -16.33 15.97 17.07
N LEU A 200 -15.76 15.77 15.86
CA LEU A 200 -14.32 15.75 15.63
C LEU A 200 -13.67 17.08 16.00
N HIS A 201 -14.27 18.19 15.54
CA HIS A 201 -13.76 19.54 15.79
C HIS A 201 -13.92 19.95 17.25
N GLU A 202 -15.00 19.50 17.90
CA GLU A 202 -15.18 19.69 19.33
C GLU A 202 -14.09 19.02 20.15
N ASP A 203 -13.74 17.78 19.81
CA ASP A 203 -12.77 16.96 20.53
C ASP A 203 -11.31 17.32 20.17
N LEU A 204 -11.06 17.85 18.96
CA LEU A 204 -9.77 18.43 18.58
C LEU A 204 -9.38 19.62 19.47
N TYR A 205 -10.34 20.48 19.84
CA TYR A 205 -10.06 21.68 20.63
C TYR A 205 -10.69 21.64 22.04
N ASN A 206 -11.21 20.49 22.46
CA ASN A 206 -11.83 20.28 23.77
C ASN A 206 -12.91 21.33 24.12
N LEU A 207 -13.73 21.71 23.14
CA LEU A 207 -14.64 22.85 23.24
C LEU A 207 -16.12 22.48 23.49
N ALA A 208 -16.44 21.19 23.50
CA ALA A 208 -17.82 20.72 23.72
C ALA A 208 -18.44 21.24 25.04
N PRO A 209 -19.78 21.27 25.14
CA PRO A 209 -20.44 21.58 26.41
C PRO A 209 -19.92 20.71 27.57
N PRO A 210 -19.63 21.28 28.75
CA PRO A 210 -19.01 20.54 29.85
C PRO A 210 -19.98 19.61 30.60
N SER A 211 -21.29 19.79 30.42
CA SER A 211 -22.35 19.05 31.13
C SER A 211 -23.67 19.14 30.36
N GLY A 212 -24.60 18.24 30.67
CA GLY A 212 -25.92 18.18 30.03
C GLY A 212 -25.97 17.18 28.87
N ALA A 213 -27.09 17.18 28.14
CA ALA A 213 -27.33 16.20 27.07
C ALA A 213 -26.41 16.38 25.86
N GLN A 214 -25.87 17.59 25.67
CA GLN A 214 -24.95 17.92 24.58
C GLN A 214 -23.47 17.79 24.97
N ALA A 215 -23.17 17.31 26.17
CA ALA A 215 -21.80 17.22 26.62
C ALA A 215 -21.03 16.11 25.92
N ARG A 216 -19.74 16.36 25.70
CA ARG A 216 -18.77 15.34 25.29
C ARG A 216 -17.70 15.15 26.37
N PRO A 217 -17.09 13.96 26.44
CA PRO A 217 -15.91 13.74 27.28
C PRO A 217 -14.80 14.72 26.91
N TYR A 218 -14.07 15.21 27.90
CA TYR A 218 -12.83 15.94 27.64
C TYR A 218 -11.77 14.95 27.14
N ILE A 219 -11.11 15.24 26.03
CA ILE A 219 -9.96 14.51 25.51
C ILE A 219 -8.71 14.96 26.27
N GLY A 220 -8.39 14.23 27.33
CA GLY A 220 -7.23 14.43 28.20
C GLY A 220 -7.52 14.00 29.63
N VAL A 221 -6.58 14.23 30.56
CA VAL A 221 -6.76 13.92 31.99
C VAL A 221 -7.72 14.91 32.67
N SER A 222 -7.49 16.20 32.46
CA SER A 222 -8.34 17.28 32.97
C SER A 222 -8.09 18.57 32.19
N PRO A 223 -9.09 19.46 32.05
CA PRO A 223 -8.90 20.75 31.43
C PRO A 223 -7.93 21.63 32.23
N ARG A 224 -7.00 22.29 31.52
CA ARG A 224 -6.10 23.28 32.12
C ARG A 224 -6.89 24.52 32.54
N CYS A 225 -7.82 24.96 31.69
CA CYS A 225 -8.67 26.11 31.94
C CYS A 225 -10.14 25.69 32.12
N THR A 226 -10.78 26.16 33.18
CA THR A 226 -12.20 25.87 33.47
C THR A 226 -13.16 26.92 32.90
N ARG A 227 -12.74 27.64 31.86
CA ARG A 227 -13.53 28.75 31.28
C ARG A 227 -14.59 28.19 30.35
N THR A 228 -15.76 28.81 30.38
CA THR A 228 -16.87 28.51 29.48
C THR A 228 -17.31 29.77 28.75
N PHE A 229 -18.05 29.59 27.66
CA PHE A 229 -18.71 30.67 26.95
C PHE A 229 -20.07 30.21 26.43
N SER A 230 -20.96 31.15 26.13
CA SER A 230 -22.29 30.84 25.60
C SER A 230 -22.44 31.40 24.19
N SER A 231 -22.79 30.55 23.23
CA SER A 231 -23.06 30.95 21.85
C SER A 231 -24.25 30.16 21.30
N ARG A 232 -25.22 30.88 20.71
CA ARG A 232 -26.49 30.34 20.17
C ARG A 232 -27.22 29.36 21.10
N GLY A 233 -27.24 29.64 22.41
CA GLY A 233 -28.03 28.87 23.39
C GLY A 233 -27.32 27.65 23.97
N PHE A 234 -26.09 27.35 23.54
CA PHE A 234 -25.25 26.33 24.16
C PHE A 234 -24.13 26.96 24.98
N THR A 235 -23.69 26.27 26.03
CA THR A 235 -22.54 26.66 26.85
C THR A 235 -21.40 25.70 26.59
N TYR A 236 -20.32 26.21 26.01
CA TYR A 236 -19.14 25.49 25.56
C TYR A 236 -17.95 25.71 26.50
N ARG A 237 -16.95 24.84 26.44
CA ARG A 237 -15.63 25.10 27.04
C ARG A 237 -14.84 26.03 26.13
N GLN A 238 -14.09 26.97 26.71
CA GLN A 238 -13.10 27.71 25.93
C GLN A 238 -11.87 26.80 25.73
N PRO A 239 -11.38 26.62 24.48
CA PRO A 239 -10.29 25.68 24.18
C PRO A 239 -9.00 25.98 24.92
N ASP A 240 -8.41 24.99 25.59
CA ASP A 240 -7.09 25.14 26.24
C ASP A 240 -6.00 25.53 25.24
N LEU A 241 -6.09 25.01 24.00
CA LEU A 241 -5.22 25.33 22.87
C LEU A 241 -5.36 26.77 22.35
N ALA A 242 -6.44 27.48 22.71
CA ALA A 242 -6.70 28.85 22.30
C ALA A 242 -6.71 29.83 23.49
N LEU A 243 -6.16 29.42 24.64
CA LEU A 243 -6.11 30.23 25.86
C LEU A 243 -4.68 30.44 26.36
N SER A 244 -4.39 31.64 26.85
CA SER A 244 -3.10 31.94 27.46
C SER A 244 -2.85 31.13 28.75
N SER A 245 -1.62 31.19 29.26
CA SER A 245 -1.23 30.55 30.53
C SER A 245 -2.01 31.04 31.75
N THR A 246 -2.61 32.23 31.68
CA THR A 246 -3.45 32.78 32.76
C THR A 246 -4.92 32.35 32.67
N CYS A 247 -5.31 31.59 31.65
CA CYS A 247 -6.70 31.21 31.38
C CYS A 247 -7.65 32.42 31.38
N ALA A 248 -7.19 33.55 30.86
CA ALA A 248 -8.02 34.73 30.66
C ALA A 248 -9.13 34.40 29.66
N SER A 249 -10.36 34.87 29.91
CA SER A 249 -11.47 34.61 28.99
C SER A 249 -11.17 35.21 27.61
N ALA A 250 -11.30 34.41 26.57
CA ALA A 250 -11.11 34.78 25.17
C ALA A 250 -12.38 34.44 24.39
N PHE A 251 -13.46 35.15 24.66
CA PHE A 251 -14.70 35.01 23.91
C PHE A 251 -15.27 36.40 23.60
N PHE A 252 -15.56 36.62 22.33
CA PHE A 252 -16.01 37.88 21.79
C PHE A 252 -17.28 37.65 20.99
N THR A 253 -18.41 38.12 21.51
CA THR A 253 -19.70 37.99 20.82
C THR A 253 -19.90 39.07 19.78
N ASN A 254 -20.68 38.77 18.74
CA ASN A 254 -21.16 39.75 17.76
C ASN A 254 -20.04 40.63 17.16
N GLN A 255 -18.91 40.00 16.80
CA GLN A 255 -17.83 40.67 16.10
C GLN A 255 -18.25 40.98 14.66
N ASP A 256 -17.93 42.19 14.21
CA ASP A 256 -18.09 42.61 12.83
C ASP A 256 -16.81 42.25 12.06
N MET A 257 -16.92 41.29 11.14
CA MET A 257 -15.77 40.75 10.41
C MET A 257 -16.15 40.32 9.00
N THR A 258 -15.18 40.29 8.11
CA THR A 258 -15.40 39.98 6.70
C THR A 258 -15.94 38.55 6.54
N ASP A 259 -16.90 38.34 5.64
CA ASP A 259 -17.46 37.01 5.39
C ASP A 259 -16.50 36.16 4.57
N ALA A 260 -16.00 35.07 5.16
CA ALA A 260 -15.01 34.17 4.55
C ALA A 260 -15.50 33.35 3.34
N ARG A 261 -16.72 33.58 2.85
CA ARG A 261 -17.19 32.98 1.59
C ARG A 261 -16.53 33.66 0.37
N PRO A 262 -16.39 32.95 -0.77
CA PRO A 262 -15.61 33.41 -1.91
C PRO A 262 -15.89 34.83 -2.41
N GLY A 263 -14.82 35.59 -2.68
CA GLY A 263 -14.87 36.86 -3.41
C GLY A 263 -15.31 38.09 -2.59
N ARG A 264 -15.17 38.04 -1.26
CA ARG A 264 -15.73 39.05 -0.33
C ARG A 264 -14.66 39.88 0.38
N THR A 265 -13.75 40.51 -0.33
CA THR A 265 -12.57 41.15 0.28
C THR A 265 -12.80 42.56 0.86
N SER A 266 -14.04 43.03 1.03
CA SER A 266 -14.33 44.36 1.57
C SER A 266 -15.29 44.32 2.76
N ALA A 267 -15.24 45.38 3.57
CA ALA A 267 -16.13 45.55 4.72
C ALA A 267 -17.63 45.59 4.36
N ASP A 268 -17.98 45.81 3.08
CA ASP A 268 -19.37 45.77 2.60
C ASP A 268 -19.99 44.36 2.73
N TYR A 269 -19.14 43.34 2.82
CA TYR A 269 -19.55 41.95 2.98
C TYR A 269 -19.45 41.46 4.43
N ASN A 270 -19.21 42.37 5.39
CA ASN A 270 -19.07 41.98 6.77
C ASN A 270 -20.30 41.25 7.31
N ILE A 271 -20.02 40.37 8.24
CA ILE A 271 -20.97 39.59 9.00
C ILE A 271 -20.76 39.77 10.48
N ILE A 272 -21.86 39.63 11.22
CA ILE A 272 -21.82 39.45 12.66
C ILE A 272 -21.61 37.97 12.98
N ALA A 273 -20.51 37.65 13.66
CA ALA A 273 -20.15 36.31 14.11
C ALA A 273 -19.55 36.33 15.53
N ASP A 274 -19.64 35.22 16.23
CA ASP A 274 -18.93 35.05 17.51
C ASP A 274 -17.49 34.57 17.25
N VAL A 275 -16.56 34.90 18.14
CA VAL A 275 -15.16 34.44 18.08
C VAL A 275 -14.77 33.90 19.45
N VAL A 276 -14.26 32.66 19.49
CA VAL A 276 -13.64 32.07 20.67
C VAL A 276 -12.14 31.87 20.44
N GLY A 277 -11.35 32.09 21.49
CA GLY A 277 -9.92 31.92 21.49
C GLY A 277 -9.14 33.21 21.29
N THR A 278 -7.83 33.11 21.49
CA THR A 278 -6.88 34.19 21.30
C THR A 278 -5.57 33.64 20.74
N VAL A 279 -4.67 34.54 20.33
CA VAL A 279 -3.29 34.23 19.99
C VAL A 279 -2.38 34.99 20.95
N PRO A 280 -1.13 34.55 21.17
CA PRO A 280 -0.25 35.25 22.09
C PRO A 280 0.06 36.68 21.59
N PRO A 281 0.11 37.69 22.46
CA PRO A 281 0.24 39.11 22.07
C PRO A 281 1.62 39.50 21.50
N ILE A 282 2.63 38.63 21.63
CA ILE A 282 3.97 38.79 21.07
C ILE A 282 4.39 37.41 20.55
N PRO A 283 5.14 37.29 19.44
CA PRO A 283 5.96 36.11 19.14
C PRO A 283 7.03 35.91 20.22
N SER A 284 6.63 35.60 21.46
CA SER A 284 7.54 35.20 22.52
C SER A 284 7.65 33.68 22.50
N ALA A 285 8.88 33.18 22.45
CA ALA A 285 9.23 31.76 22.53
C ALA A 285 8.71 31.03 23.79
N ASN A 286 8.15 31.73 24.78
CA ASN A 286 7.68 31.14 26.04
C ASN A 286 6.24 31.52 26.36
N ALA A 287 5.26 30.82 25.78
CA ALA A 287 3.87 30.86 26.25
C ALA A 287 3.65 30.05 27.55
N GLY A 288 4.70 29.48 28.14
CA GLY A 288 4.61 28.61 29.31
C GLY A 288 3.72 27.41 29.02
N THR A 289 2.74 27.16 29.89
CA THR A 289 1.69 26.14 29.68
C THR A 289 0.50 26.64 28.85
N GLY A 290 0.52 27.89 28.38
CA GLY A 290 -0.53 28.46 27.55
C GLY A 290 -0.59 27.82 26.16
N PHE A 291 -1.78 27.84 25.57
CA PHE A 291 -2.09 27.30 24.25
C PHE A 291 -1.75 25.80 24.12
N SER A 292 -1.86 25.08 25.23
CA SER A 292 -1.62 23.64 25.35
C SER A 292 -2.70 23.02 26.25
N ASP A 293 -3.06 21.76 26.00
CA ASP A 293 -4.11 20.98 26.65
C ASP A 293 -3.56 19.82 27.53
N GLU A 294 -2.35 20.00 28.08
CA GLU A 294 -1.68 19.09 29.03
C GLU A 294 -1.45 17.64 28.52
N GLY A 295 -1.34 17.48 27.20
CA GLY A 295 -1.00 16.24 26.52
C GLY A 295 0.43 15.75 26.69
N LEU A 296 0.74 14.72 25.90
CA LEU A 296 2.09 14.20 25.74
C LEU A 296 3.02 15.24 25.10
N PHE A 297 2.54 16.00 24.11
CA PHE A 297 3.29 17.00 23.37
C PHE A 297 2.66 18.38 23.56
N THR A 298 3.48 19.35 23.96
CA THR A 298 2.97 20.72 24.13
C THR A 298 2.50 21.28 22.80
N ARG A 299 1.29 21.86 22.80
CA ARG A 299 0.71 22.53 21.62
C ARG A 299 0.42 21.60 20.45
N ILE A 300 0.16 20.33 20.73
CA ILE A 300 -0.43 19.37 19.79
C ILE A 300 -1.74 18.91 20.42
N PRO A 301 -2.87 18.92 19.69
CA PRO A 301 -4.13 18.45 20.24
C PRO A 301 -4.05 17.04 20.79
N ASN A 302 -4.52 16.81 22.02
CA ASN A 302 -4.54 15.49 22.67
C ASN A 302 -5.14 14.39 21.78
N LEU A 303 -6.12 14.72 20.94
CA LEU A 303 -6.74 13.78 20.02
C LEU A 303 -5.79 13.31 18.90
N MET A 304 -4.89 14.18 18.44
CA MET A 304 -3.90 13.91 17.39
C MET A 304 -2.61 13.29 17.93
N GLU A 305 -2.43 13.25 19.24
CA GLU A 305 -1.36 12.49 19.88
C GLU A 305 -1.62 10.97 19.82
N PRO A 306 -0.62 10.12 20.06
CA PRO A 306 -0.85 8.71 20.31
C PRO A 306 -1.58 8.49 21.63
N ALA A 307 -2.34 7.40 21.74
CA ALA A 307 -2.94 6.98 22.99
C ALA A 307 -1.87 6.85 24.10
N HIS A 308 -1.97 7.70 25.11
CA HIS A 308 -1.00 7.78 26.19
C HIS A 308 -1.66 8.17 27.52
N ALA A 309 -1.04 7.84 28.65
CA ALA A 309 -1.60 8.18 29.96
C ALA A 309 -1.82 9.69 30.16
N ALA A 310 -1.00 10.54 29.53
CA ALA A 310 -1.11 12.00 29.57
C ALA A 310 -2.40 12.53 28.92
N ASN A 311 -2.90 11.86 27.88
CA ASN A 311 -4.18 12.17 27.24
C ASN A 311 -5.29 11.19 27.64
N ASN A 312 -5.12 10.47 28.76
CA ASN A 312 -6.05 9.45 29.26
C ASN A 312 -6.42 8.39 28.21
N PHE A 313 -5.43 8.01 27.38
CA PHE A 313 -5.52 7.02 26.30
C PHE A 313 -6.60 7.34 25.25
N MET A 314 -6.88 8.63 25.03
CA MET A 314 -7.86 9.07 24.03
C MET A 314 -7.26 9.55 22.72
N GLY A 315 -5.93 9.74 22.64
CA GLY A 315 -5.26 10.08 21.40
C GLY A 315 -5.40 8.96 20.33
N LEU A 316 -5.54 9.37 19.07
CA LEU A 316 -5.72 8.49 17.90
C LEU A 316 -4.55 8.56 16.91
N GLY A 317 -3.67 9.56 17.03
CA GLY A 317 -2.67 9.84 16.01
C GLY A 317 -1.38 9.03 16.16
N SER A 318 -0.70 8.90 15.04
CA SER A 318 0.70 8.50 14.96
C SER A 318 1.51 9.72 14.53
N MET A 319 2.46 10.14 15.35
CA MET A 319 3.31 11.31 15.08
C MET A 319 4.58 10.87 14.37
N VAL A 320 4.63 11.09 13.05
CA VAL A 320 5.76 10.68 12.21
C VAL A 320 6.94 11.63 12.40
N PHE A 321 6.68 12.94 12.31
CA PHE A 321 7.63 13.98 12.68
C PHE A 321 7.02 14.86 13.76
N LEU A 322 7.73 15.02 14.89
CA LEU A 322 7.33 15.87 16.01
C LEU A 322 7.57 17.36 15.74
N SER A 323 8.48 17.65 14.82
CA SER A 323 8.79 18.97 14.30
C SER A 323 9.22 18.83 12.83
N THR A 324 9.06 19.87 12.03
CA THR A 324 9.63 19.97 10.67
C THR A 324 10.61 21.15 10.57
N GLU A 325 11.12 21.66 11.69
CA GLU A 325 12.19 22.67 11.62
C GLU A 325 13.40 22.08 10.92
N ASP A 326 13.85 22.79 9.88
CA ASP A 326 15.02 22.59 9.01
C ASP A 326 15.25 23.97 8.41
N ASP A 327 15.60 24.95 9.25
CA ASP A 327 15.73 26.34 8.83
C ASP A 327 17.04 27.00 9.33
N SER A 328 17.09 28.33 9.40
CA SER A 328 18.32 29.08 9.67
C SER A 328 18.37 29.70 11.05
N ASP A 329 17.47 29.30 11.96
CA ASP A 329 17.51 29.67 13.36
C ASP A 329 17.40 28.44 14.29
N ARG A 330 17.13 28.65 15.59
CA ARG A 330 17.06 27.58 16.63
C ARG A 330 15.73 27.64 17.38
N ALA A 331 14.70 28.17 16.73
CA ALA A 331 13.49 28.61 17.37
C ALA A 331 12.27 28.03 16.70
N THR A 332 11.73 26.98 17.31
CA THR A 332 10.35 26.55 17.04
C THR A 332 9.34 27.68 17.31
N TYR A 333 8.51 27.99 16.32
CA TYR A 333 7.34 28.85 16.45
C TYR A 333 6.43 28.38 17.60
N ARG A 334 6.14 29.31 18.51
CA ARG A 334 5.43 29.07 19.80
C ARG A 334 6.03 27.97 20.68
N ALA A 335 7.26 27.51 20.49
CA ALA A 335 7.79 26.33 21.20
C ALA A 335 6.88 25.10 21.04
N MET A 336 6.34 24.88 19.84
CA MET A 336 5.49 23.72 19.57
C MET A 336 6.26 22.40 19.72
N GLY A 337 5.58 21.37 20.24
CA GLY A 337 6.14 20.03 20.37
C GLY A 337 7.06 19.86 21.58
N LEU A 338 7.72 18.71 21.67
CA LEU A 338 8.69 18.38 22.74
C LEU A 338 10.15 18.59 22.32
N VAL A 339 10.41 18.59 21.02
CA VAL A 339 11.76 18.54 20.47
C VAL A 339 12.23 19.96 20.18
N PRO A 340 13.39 20.37 20.72
CA PRO A 340 13.98 21.64 20.35
C PRO A 340 14.55 21.53 18.94
N ASP A 341 14.52 22.65 18.25
CA ASP A 341 15.36 22.92 17.10
C ASP A 341 16.83 23.07 17.58
N ALA A 342 17.71 22.21 17.08
CA ALA A 342 19.04 22.00 17.64
C ALA A 342 20.17 22.61 16.81
N ASP A 343 19.94 22.98 15.55
CA ASP A 343 20.95 23.59 14.70
C ASP A 343 20.40 24.78 13.88
N GLU A 344 21.03 25.17 12.78
CA GLU A 344 20.68 26.39 12.01
C GLU A 344 20.92 26.12 10.51
N PHE A 345 20.89 24.84 10.10
CA PHE A 345 21.28 24.41 8.77
C PHE A 345 20.08 23.88 8.01
N GLU A 346 19.65 24.61 6.98
CA GLU A 346 18.67 24.11 6.02
C GLU A 346 19.29 23.06 5.07
N ASP A 347 19.39 21.81 5.52
CA ASP A 347 20.04 20.70 4.82
C ASP A 347 19.09 19.55 4.45
N GLY A 348 17.80 19.74 4.67
CA GLY A 348 16.76 18.76 4.38
C GLY A 348 16.65 17.69 5.45
N ILE A 349 17.11 17.94 6.67
CA ILE A 349 16.98 17.04 7.82
C ILE A 349 16.25 17.83 8.90
N PRO A 350 15.19 17.29 9.52
CA PRO A 350 14.62 17.98 10.66
C PRO A 350 15.66 18.16 11.77
N ASP A 351 15.75 19.33 12.38
CA ASP A 351 16.80 19.78 13.31
C ASP A 351 16.68 19.13 14.71
N TYR A 352 16.25 17.87 14.76
CA TYR A 352 16.23 17.02 15.95
C TYR A 352 16.43 15.54 15.60
N ASP A 353 16.87 14.77 16.60
CA ASP A 353 17.09 13.32 16.50
C ASP A 353 15.74 12.60 16.36
N VAL A 354 15.25 12.46 15.12
CA VAL A 354 13.98 11.82 14.77
C VAL A 354 14.00 10.34 15.18
N SER A 355 15.11 9.67 14.96
CA SER A 355 15.29 8.24 15.21
C SER A 355 15.26 7.87 16.70
N ARG A 356 15.44 8.85 17.60
CA ARG A 356 15.14 8.74 19.03
C ARG A 356 13.70 8.29 19.32
N TYR A 357 12.77 8.54 18.41
CA TYR A 357 11.33 8.32 18.57
C TYR A 357 10.82 7.18 17.67
N ASP A 358 9.78 6.47 18.12
CA ASP A 358 9.06 5.50 17.30
C ASP A 358 8.05 6.21 16.37
N THR A 359 7.35 5.45 15.54
CA THR A 359 6.38 5.98 14.55
C THR A 359 5.16 6.65 15.18
N ARG A 360 5.02 6.57 16.51
CA ARG A 360 3.98 7.26 17.28
C ARG A 360 4.51 8.54 17.93
N GLY A 361 5.80 8.84 17.78
CA GLY A 361 6.47 9.95 18.46
C GLY A 361 6.90 9.62 19.89
N GLN A 362 6.89 8.34 20.31
CA GLN A 362 7.31 7.95 21.65
C GLN A 362 8.80 7.63 21.70
N VAL A 363 9.45 8.05 22.78
CA VAL A 363 10.88 7.83 22.99
C VAL A 363 11.20 6.32 22.99
N ARG A 364 12.10 5.87 22.11
CA ARG A 364 12.52 4.47 22.03
C ARG A 364 13.34 4.06 23.26
N ALA A 365 13.36 2.77 23.60
CA ALA A 365 14.31 2.26 24.59
C ALA A 365 15.76 2.29 24.08
N VAL A 366 15.96 2.12 22.77
CA VAL A 366 17.26 2.16 22.08
C VAL A 366 17.12 3.07 20.87
N ASN A 367 17.98 4.08 20.77
CA ASN A 367 18.09 4.88 19.55
C ASN A 367 18.94 4.10 18.51
N PRO A 368 18.36 3.72 17.35
CA PRO A 368 19.13 3.06 16.29
C PRO A 368 20.21 3.96 15.66
N ASP A 369 20.08 5.29 15.73
CA ASP A 369 21.03 6.24 15.19
C ASP A 369 21.18 7.50 16.08
N PRO A 370 22.04 7.47 17.11
CA PRO A 370 22.18 8.60 18.03
C PRO A 370 22.73 9.89 17.39
N GLY A 371 21.99 10.99 17.51
CA GLY A 371 22.36 12.31 16.99
C GLY A 371 21.40 12.79 15.91
N ILE A 372 21.73 13.92 15.27
CA ILE A 372 21.04 14.40 14.07
C ILE A 372 21.91 14.00 12.89
N THR A 373 21.42 13.08 12.07
CA THR A 373 22.13 12.57 10.90
C THR A 373 21.19 12.45 9.69
N THR A 374 21.75 12.09 8.53
CA THR A 374 20.96 11.85 7.32
C THR A 374 19.93 10.73 7.45
N TYR A 375 20.03 9.87 8.47
CA TYR A 375 19.05 8.85 8.80
C TYR A 375 17.71 9.44 9.28
N ASP A 376 17.77 10.53 10.06
CA ASP A 376 16.60 11.14 10.72
C ASP A 376 15.60 11.74 9.74
N ARG A 377 16.04 12.03 8.52
CA ARG A 377 15.17 12.47 7.42
C ARG A 377 14.05 11.47 7.09
N THR A 378 14.29 10.17 7.29
CA THR A 378 13.37 9.12 6.84
C THR A 378 12.85 8.27 7.99
N VAL A 379 11.53 8.20 8.11
CA VAL A 379 10.84 7.34 9.07
C VAL A 379 10.24 6.15 8.34
N ASP A 380 10.57 4.95 8.80
CA ASP A 380 9.91 3.72 8.37
C ASP A 380 8.62 3.52 9.19
N LEU A 381 7.46 3.63 8.53
CA LEU A 381 6.15 3.48 9.16
C LEU A 381 5.80 2.01 9.43
N GLY A 382 6.57 1.06 8.90
CA GLY A 382 6.25 -0.36 8.98
C GLY A 382 5.26 -0.80 7.90
N ILE A 383 4.63 -1.95 8.15
CA ILE A 383 3.61 -2.52 7.27
C ILE A 383 2.27 -1.82 7.52
N ILE A 384 1.79 -1.12 6.50
CA ILE A 384 0.41 -0.63 6.42
C ILE A 384 -0.46 -1.74 5.85
N GLN A 385 -1.50 -2.12 6.58
CA GLN A 385 -2.40 -3.19 6.16
C GLN A 385 -3.24 -2.76 4.95
N GLY A 386 -3.39 -3.67 3.99
CA GLY A 386 -4.25 -3.47 2.84
C GLY A 386 -5.70 -3.22 3.25
N GLY A 387 -6.38 -2.34 2.54
CA GLY A 387 -7.77 -1.94 2.79
C GLY A 387 -7.94 -0.89 3.88
N LYS A 388 -6.91 -0.58 4.67
CA LYS A 388 -6.97 0.52 5.66
C LYS A 388 -6.69 1.86 5.00
N GLU A 389 -7.54 2.84 5.28
CA GLU A 389 -7.33 4.22 4.88
C GLU A 389 -6.52 4.98 5.93
N MET A 390 -5.47 5.67 5.46
CA MET A 390 -4.70 6.61 6.24
C MET A 390 -5.18 8.02 5.95
N VAL A 391 -5.42 8.82 6.98
CA VAL A 391 -5.66 10.26 6.85
C VAL A 391 -4.48 10.97 7.47
N PHE A 392 -3.68 11.62 6.63
CA PHE A 392 -2.55 12.41 7.08
C PHE A 392 -3.02 13.75 7.61
N PHE A 393 -2.30 14.28 8.59
CA PHE A 393 -2.53 15.60 9.13
C PHE A 393 -1.22 16.35 9.33
N LEU A 394 -1.30 17.67 9.22
CA LEU A 394 -0.29 18.61 9.66
C LEU A 394 -0.88 19.42 10.81
N VAL A 395 -0.24 19.39 11.97
CA VAL A 395 -0.51 20.34 13.04
C VAL A 395 0.44 21.51 12.83
N THR A 396 -0.11 22.70 12.67
CA THR A 396 0.65 23.92 12.36
C THR A 396 0.56 24.88 13.52
N ALA A 397 1.71 25.29 14.06
CA ALA A 397 1.80 26.44 14.93
C ALA A 397 2.09 27.70 14.12
N LEU A 398 1.01 28.44 13.86
CA LEU A 398 1.04 29.77 13.26
C LEU A 398 -0.20 30.53 13.73
N ASP A 399 -0.04 31.81 14.06
CA ASP A 399 -1.16 32.62 14.55
C ASP A 399 -2.21 32.80 13.45
N ALA A 400 -3.41 32.26 13.66
CA ALA A 400 -4.50 32.46 12.70
C ALA A 400 -4.82 33.96 12.56
N ASP A 401 -4.84 34.43 11.31
CA ASP A 401 -5.30 35.76 10.91
C ASP A 401 -6.62 35.66 10.13
N HIS A 402 -7.40 36.74 10.14
CA HIS A 402 -8.63 36.85 9.36
C HIS A 402 -8.52 38.05 8.43
N ASN A 403 -7.87 37.81 7.28
CA ASN A 403 -7.65 38.82 6.26
C ASN A 403 -7.83 38.22 4.86
N LEU A 404 -9.00 38.50 4.28
CA LEU A 404 -9.37 37.94 2.97
C LEU A 404 -8.57 38.53 1.80
N ASP A 405 -7.91 39.69 1.97
CA ASP A 405 -6.98 40.21 0.97
C ASP A 405 -5.73 39.31 0.85
N ASN A 406 -5.34 38.67 1.96
CA ASN A 406 -4.23 37.71 2.03
C ASN A 406 -4.71 36.26 1.85
N GLY A 407 -6.00 36.05 1.57
CA GLY A 407 -6.57 34.69 1.50
C GLY A 407 -6.62 33.95 2.84
N THR A 408 -6.42 34.63 3.98
CA THR A 408 -6.40 33.99 5.31
C THR A 408 -7.71 34.14 6.06
N VAL A 409 -8.10 33.13 6.83
CA VAL A 409 -9.34 33.15 7.62
C VAL A 409 -9.14 32.56 9.01
N PHE A 410 -9.90 33.03 9.99
CA PHE A 410 -10.10 32.23 11.21
C PHE A 410 -10.84 30.92 10.90
N PRO A 411 -10.39 29.77 11.42
CA PRO A 411 -11.13 28.52 11.33
C PRO A 411 -12.60 28.68 11.74
N CYS A 412 -13.50 27.95 11.08
CA CYS A 412 -14.94 28.08 11.31
C CYS A 412 -15.52 26.85 12.01
N LEU A 413 -15.84 26.98 13.30
CA LEU A 413 -16.41 25.89 14.11
C LEU A 413 -17.86 25.57 13.75
N ARG A 414 -18.66 26.60 13.42
CA ARG A 414 -20.09 26.43 13.10
C ARG A 414 -20.54 27.32 11.97
N ARG A 415 -21.19 26.73 10.98
CA ARG A 415 -21.80 27.41 9.83
C ARG A 415 -23.32 27.42 9.94
N ASP A 416 -23.98 28.40 9.32
CA ASP A 416 -25.42 28.34 9.08
C ASP A 416 -25.75 27.66 7.73
N ALA A 417 -27.04 27.63 7.38
CA ALA A 417 -27.52 27.00 6.15
C ALA A 417 -26.98 27.63 4.86
N ASP A 418 -26.53 28.89 4.91
CA ASP A 418 -25.94 29.61 3.77
C ASP A 418 -24.40 29.49 3.75
N LEU A 419 -23.85 28.56 4.55
CA LEU A 419 -22.43 28.33 4.76
C LEU A 419 -21.68 29.55 5.31
N LYS A 420 -22.40 30.49 5.93
CA LYS A 420 -21.79 31.62 6.62
C LYS A 420 -21.26 31.14 7.97
N CYS A 421 -20.04 31.53 8.33
CA CYS A 421 -19.53 31.22 9.65
C CYS A 421 -20.25 32.02 10.75
N THR A 422 -20.55 31.34 11.84
CA THR A 422 -21.33 31.90 12.97
C THR A 422 -20.56 31.86 14.28
N LEU A 423 -19.53 31.01 14.35
CA LEU A 423 -18.59 30.90 15.45
C LEU A 423 -17.21 30.58 14.85
N HIS A 424 -16.29 31.52 14.93
CA HIS A 424 -14.90 31.34 14.55
C HIS A 424 -14.05 30.91 15.73
N LEU A 425 -12.99 30.16 15.43
CA LEU A 425 -11.91 29.84 16.35
C LEU A 425 -10.70 30.72 16.01
N LYS A 426 -10.24 31.53 16.96
CA LYS A 426 -8.97 32.24 16.88
C LYS A 426 -7.94 31.49 17.71
N THR A 427 -6.95 30.88 17.05
CA THR A 427 -6.02 29.92 17.66
C THR A 427 -4.62 30.09 17.05
N PRO A 428 -3.53 29.86 17.81
CA PRO A 428 -2.19 29.77 17.25
C PRO A 428 -1.86 28.37 16.71
N LEU A 429 -2.83 27.46 16.73
CA LEU A 429 -2.68 26.06 16.34
C LEU A 429 -3.82 25.66 15.42
N SER A 430 -3.48 25.18 14.23
CA SER A 430 -4.40 24.60 13.27
C SER A 430 -4.05 23.15 12.98
N VAL A 431 -5.05 22.38 12.53
CA VAL A 431 -4.87 21.00 12.06
C VAL A 431 -5.44 20.89 10.66
N PHE A 432 -4.59 20.52 9.71
CA PHE A 432 -4.95 20.36 8.32
C PHE A 432 -4.87 18.89 7.92
N PHE A 433 -6.01 18.34 7.52
CA PHE A 433 -6.12 16.96 7.07
C PHE A 433 -5.96 16.86 5.55
N SER A 434 -5.42 15.72 5.09
CA SER A 434 -5.41 15.36 3.67
C SER A 434 -6.81 15.22 3.07
N LYS A 435 -7.81 15.02 3.94
CA LYS A 435 -9.22 14.94 3.59
C LYS A 435 -9.87 16.31 3.82
N ALA A 436 -9.96 17.12 2.77
CA ALA A 436 -10.32 18.53 2.86
C ALA A 436 -11.71 18.78 3.46
N LYS A 437 -12.63 17.82 3.32
CA LYS A 437 -13.96 17.87 3.95
C LYS A 437 -13.91 17.94 5.48
N TRP A 438 -12.77 17.67 6.10
CA TRP A 438 -12.58 17.65 7.55
C TRP A 438 -11.84 18.87 8.09
N ASN A 439 -11.34 19.74 7.21
CA ASN A 439 -10.72 21.00 7.62
C ASN A 439 -11.77 21.96 8.18
N LEU A 440 -11.35 22.92 9.01
CA LEU A 440 -12.28 23.81 9.73
C LEU A 440 -12.51 25.13 8.98
N ASP A 441 -11.48 25.58 8.30
CA ASP A 441 -11.40 26.85 7.62
C ASP A 441 -12.16 26.84 6.29
N GLN A 442 -12.56 28.04 5.87
CA GLN A 442 -13.27 28.23 4.62
C GLN A 442 -12.28 28.54 3.51
N ASP A 443 -12.61 28.18 2.27
CA ASP A 443 -11.88 28.67 1.09
C ASP A 443 -12.44 30.06 0.69
N PRO A 444 -11.77 31.19 1.03
CA PRO A 444 -12.25 32.53 0.70
C PRO A 444 -11.98 32.93 -0.75
N VAL A 445 -11.21 32.15 -1.50
CA VAL A 445 -10.93 32.40 -2.91
C VAL A 445 -11.94 31.66 -3.78
N GLY A 446 -12.29 30.42 -3.42
CA GLY A 446 -13.31 29.61 -4.10
C GLY A 446 -12.94 29.22 -5.54
N ARG A 447 -11.65 29.04 -5.81
CA ARG A 447 -11.13 28.75 -7.17
C ARG A 447 -11.29 27.27 -7.53
N MET A 448 -11.54 26.99 -8.81
CA MET A 448 -11.61 25.64 -9.38
C MET A 448 -10.66 25.48 -10.59
N PRO A 449 -9.62 24.63 -10.52
CA PRO A 449 -9.11 23.95 -9.32
C PRO A 449 -8.54 24.95 -8.28
N THR A 450 -8.32 24.49 -7.05
CA THR A 450 -7.76 25.31 -5.96
C THR A 450 -6.38 25.84 -6.33
N THR A 451 -5.51 24.97 -6.87
CA THR A 451 -4.21 25.37 -7.44
C THR A 451 -3.72 24.35 -8.47
N GLN A 452 -2.79 24.77 -9.33
CA GLN A 452 -2.02 23.89 -10.22
C GLN A 452 -0.54 24.28 -10.16
N ARG A 453 0.34 23.28 -10.17
CA ARG A 453 1.80 23.45 -10.07
C ARG A 453 2.53 22.48 -10.99
N ASN A 454 3.72 22.87 -11.45
CA ASN A 454 4.64 22.01 -12.18
C ASN A 454 5.72 21.49 -11.21
N ILE A 455 5.70 20.19 -10.92
CA ILE A 455 6.53 19.59 -9.87
C ILE A 455 8.04 19.56 -10.22
N GLY A 456 8.37 19.65 -11.51
CA GLY A 456 9.76 19.61 -12.00
C GLY A 456 10.35 20.99 -12.31
N CYS A 457 9.66 22.07 -11.91
CA CYS A 457 10.11 23.43 -12.12
C CYS A 457 10.23 24.18 -10.81
N ALA A 458 11.27 25.01 -10.73
CA ALA A 458 11.52 25.83 -9.56
C ALA A 458 10.37 26.81 -9.33
N PHE A 459 9.97 26.93 -8.08
CA PHE A 459 9.02 27.93 -7.59
C PHE A 459 9.52 29.35 -7.90
N SER A 460 8.56 30.28 -8.00
CA SER A 460 8.84 31.71 -8.09
C SER A 460 7.58 32.49 -7.71
N ASP A 461 7.72 33.33 -6.70
CA ASP A 461 6.76 34.37 -6.28
C ASP A 461 6.24 35.27 -7.41
N GLN A 462 7.05 35.47 -8.45
CA GLN A 462 6.70 36.24 -9.66
C GLN A 462 5.83 35.47 -10.65
N CYS A 463 5.53 34.19 -10.38
CA CYS A 463 4.66 33.38 -11.20
C CYS A 463 3.25 33.35 -10.63
N ASP A 464 2.36 34.16 -11.19
CA ASP A 464 0.94 34.07 -10.90
C ASP A 464 0.33 32.78 -11.50
N PRO A 465 -0.20 31.86 -10.67
CA PRO A 465 -0.82 30.63 -11.15
C PRO A 465 -2.08 30.83 -12.01
N ASP A 466 -2.77 31.97 -11.90
CA ASP A 466 -3.90 32.33 -12.77
C ASP A 466 -3.46 32.77 -14.16
N HIS A 467 -2.26 33.33 -14.27
CA HIS A 467 -1.71 33.88 -15.51
C HIS A 467 -0.46 33.13 -15.98
N ALA A 468 -0.32 31.85 -15.60
CA ALA A 468 0.85 31.03 -15.89
C ALA A 468 1.16 30.92 -17.40
N GLN A 469 0.16 30.99 -18.28
CA GLN A 469 0.38 30.87 -19.74
C GLN A 469 1.22 32.03 -20.31
N SER A 470 1.04 33.25 -19.80
CA SER A 470 1.80 34.43 -20.22
C SER A 470 3.08 34.64 -19.41
N SER A 471 3.22 33.93 -18.28
CA SER A 471 4.38 34.08 -17.40
C SER A 471 5.69 33.58 -18.05
N THR A 472 6.77 34.33 -17.81
CA THR A 472 8.16 33.94 -18.13
C THR A 472 8.77 33.05 -17.05
N LYS A 473 8.15 32.98 -15.87
CA LYS A 473 8.54 32.14 -14.73
C LYS A 473 7.86 30.78 -14.70
N ALA A 474 6.80 30.61 -15.50
CA ALA A 474 6.17 29.32 -15.74
C ALA A 474 6.92 28.50 -16.78
N CYS A 475 6.81 27.18 -16.68
CA CYS A 475 7.46 26.23 -17.58
C CYS A 475 6.44 25.25 -18.20
N PRO A 476 6.70 24.69 -19.40
CA PRO A 476 5.79 23.76 -20.04
C PRO A 476 5.78 22.40 -19.34
N VAL A 477 4.59 21.83 -19.17
CA VAL A 477 4.37 20.42 -18.82
C VAL A 477 4.75 19.55 -20.02
N VAL A 478 5.53 18.49 -19.79
CA VAL A 478 6.13 17.67 -20.87
C VAL A 478 5.08 17.06 -21.81
N THR A 479 3.94 16.62 -21.26
CA THR A 479 2.95 15.82 -22.00
C THR A 479 2.03 16.64 -22.90
N ASN A 480 1.78 17.91 -22.55
CA ASN A 480 0.77 18.73 -23.25
C ASN A 480 1.24 20.15 -23.59
N GLY A 481 2.43 20.57 -23.13
CA GLY A 481 2.99 21.90 -23.39
C GLY A 481 2.34 23.05 -22.59
N GLN A 482 1.33 22.78 -21.77
CA GLN A 482 0.68 23.78 -20.92
C GLN A 482 1.71 24.38 -19.96
N LYS A 483 1.79 25.71 -19.89
CA LYS A 483 2.66 26.35 -18.90
C LYS A 483 2.03 26.33 -17.52
N MET A 484 2.82 26.01 -16.50
CA MET A 484 2.41 26.04 -15.09
C MET A 484 3.55 26.63 -14.25
N CYS A 485 3.21 27.29 -13.15
CA CYS A 485 4.19 27.78 -12.17
C CYS A 485 4.89 26.60 -11.47
N GLY A 486 6.16 26.77 -11.12
CA GLY A 486 6.90 25.75 -10.38
C GLY A 486 6.39 25.55 -8.96
N TRP A 487 6.77 24.44 -8.33
CA TRP A 487 6.24 24.04 -7.03
C TRP A 487 7.21 24.25 -5.87
N MET A 488 8.39 23.67 -5.91
CA MET A 488 9.41 23.79 -4.84
C MET A 488 10.57 24.67 -5.30
N ASP A 489 11.30 25.26 -4.37
CA ASP A 489 12.43 26.12 -4.71
C ASP A 489 13.56 25.41 -5.46
N SER A 490 14.37 26.21 -6.16
CA SER A 490 15.47 25.68 -6.97
C SER A 490 16.50 24.94 -6.14
N ASP A 491 16.68 25.32 -4.88
CA ASP A 491 17.68 24.72 -4.00
C ASP A 491 17.18 23.39 -3.42
N VAL A 492 15.88 23.29 -3.11
CA VAL A 492 15.22 22.01 -2.78
C VAL A 492 15.30 21.03 -3.95
N LEU A 493 15.00 21.48 -5.18
CA LEU A 493 15.12 20.64 -6.39
C LEU A 493 16.57 20.16 -6.62
N GLN A 494 17.57 21.00 -6.32
CA GLN A 494 18.98 20.60 -6.38
C GLN A 494 19.35 19.61 -5.27
N ARG A 495 18.86 19.82 -4.04
CA ARG A 495 19.09 18.97 -2.87
C ARG A 495 18.57 17.56 -3.11
N ILE A 496 17.34 17.41 -3.60
CA ILE A 496 16.76 16.09 -3.88
C ILE A 496 17.44 15.38 -5.07
N ALA A 497 18.04 16.12 -6.01
CA ALA A 497 18.87 15.54 -7.06
C ALA A 497 20.22 15.00 -6.54
N GLY A 498 20.57 15.28 -5.29
CA GLY A 498 21.73 14.77 -4.58
C GLY A 498 21.64 13.29 -4.20
N PRO A 499 22.76 12.68 -3.76
CA PRO A 499 22.80 11.27 -3.38
C PRO A 499 21.94 10.94 -2.15
N SER A 500 21.75 11.89 -1.23
CA SER A 500 20.98 11.71 0.02
C SER A 500 19.51 11.37 -0.21
N TYR A 501 18.95 11.79 -1.36
CA TYR A 501 17.57 11.49 -1.78
C TYR A 501 17.51 10.46 -2.92
N GLY A 502 18.59 9.73 -3.14
CA GLY A 502 18.68 8.73 -4.21
C GLY A 502 18.72 9.33 -5.61
N ARG A 503 19.25 10.56 -5.76
CA ARG A 503 19.35 11.29 -7.04
C ARG A 503 17.99 11.52 -7.69
N LEU A 504 17.03 11.94 -6.89
CA LEU A 504 15.66 12.19 -7.29
C LEU A 504 15.57 13.40 -8.23
N VAL A 505 15.15 13.18 -9.47
CA VAL A 505 14.89 14.25 -10.44
C VAL A 505 13.41 14.21 -10.80
N LEU A 506 12.68 15.28 -10.44
CA LEU A 506 11.27 15.37 -10.73
C LEU A 506 11.03 15.73 -12.21
N PRO A 507 10.14 15.00 -12.91
CA PRO A 507 9.74 15.35 -14.25
C PRO A 507 8.90 16.64 -14.25
N LYS A 508 8.91 17.39 -15.36
CA LYS A 508 8.08 18.58 -15.52
C LYS A 508 6.61 18.20 -15.80
N GLU A 509 5.93 17.75 -14.75
CA GLU A 509 4.56 17.26 -14.76
C GLU A 509 3.64 18.19 -13.96
N GLY A 510 2.38 18.29 -14.39
CA GLY A 510 1.37 19.08 -13.69
C GLY A 510 0.77 18.30 -12.53
N ALA A 511 0.72 18.92 -11.35
CA ALA A 511 -0.07 18.50 -10.20
C ALA A 511 -1.23 19.48 -9.98
N THR A 512 -2.33 18.99 -9.42
CA THR A 512 -3.56 19.78 -9.26
C THR A 512 -4.20 19.48 -7.92
N VAL A 513 -4.56 20.53 -7.19
CA VAL A 513 -5.40 20.45 -5.99
C VAL A 513 -6.83 20.74 -6.41
N SER A 514 -7.69 19.73 -6.34
CA SER A 514 -9.12 19.92 -6.60
C SER A 514 -9.78 20.58 -5.40
N ALA A 515 -10.81 21.40 -5.62
CA ALA A 515 -11.57 21.90 -4.49
C ALA A 515 -12.39 20.78 -3.85
N SER A 516 -12.59 20.91 -2.55
CA SER A 516 -13.29 19.97 -1.67
C SER A 516 -14.82 20.01 -1.81
N GLY A 517 -15.37 21.13 -2.28
CA GLY A 517 -16.79 21.47 -2.17
C GLY A 517 -17.16 22.06 -0.80
N ASN A 518 -18.39 22.58 -0.64
CA ASN A 518 -18.89 23.18 0.61
C ASN A 518 -18.03 24.29 1.23
N LEU A 519 -17.20 24.96 0.40
CA LEU A 519 -16.33 26.07 0.79
C LEU A 519 -15.29 25.68 1.85
N LEU A 520 -14.75 24.47 1.83
CA LEU A 520 -13.66 24.04 2.71
C LEU A 520 -12.32 24.15 2.00
N MET A 521 -11.27 24.60 2.67
CA MET A 521 -9.94 24.70 2.06
C MET A 521 -9.28 23.31 2.00
N PRO A 522 -8.87 22.81 0.81
CA PRO A 522 -7.94 21.71 0.72
C PRO A 522 -6.53 22.17 1.07
N HIS A 523 -5.81 21.39 1.87
CA HIS A 523 -4.47 21.73 2.34
C HIS A 523 -3.39 20.79 1.83
N VAL A 524 -3.71 19.87 0.90
CA VAL A 524 -2.76 18.87 0.43
C VAL A 524 -2.70 18.82 -1.09
N LEU A 525 -1.49 18.99 -1.62
CA LEU A 525 -1.13 18.66 -2.98
C LEU A 525 -0.51 17.27 -3.01
N LEU A 526 -1.18 16.32 -3.64
CA LEU A 526 -0.65 14.98 -3.92
C LEU A 526 -0.10 14.92 -5.34
N THR A 527 1.10 14.37 -5.49
CA THR A 527 1.69 14.08 -6.80
C THR A 527 2.26 12.66 -6.88
N THR A 528 2.14 12.06 -8.06
CA THR A 528 2.64 10.71 -8.39
C THR A 528 3.55 10.82 -9.62
N PRO A 529 4.81 11.25 -9.46
CA PRO A 529 5.67 11.53 -10.60
C PRO A 529 5.85 10.31 -11.48
N SER A 530 5.59 10.42 -12.78
CA SER A 530 5.55 9.24 -13.67
C SER A 530 6.89 8.51 -13.80
N ALA A 531 7.99 9.23 -13.59
CA ALA A 531 9.35 8.70 -13.58
C ALA A 531 9.70 7.89 -12.33
N LEU A 532 8.82 7.86 -11.31
CA LEU A 532 9.10 7.29 -9.98
C LEU A 532 7.94 6.41 -9.49
N PRO A 533 7.69 5.24 -10.12
CA PRO A 533 6.62 4.34 -9.68
C PRO A 533 6.78 3.97 -8.19
N GLY A 534 5.70 3.67 -7.47
CA GLY A 534 5.79 3.34 -6.03
C GLY A 534 6.26 4.48 -5.11
N ARG A 535 6.54 5.67 -5.67
CA ARG A 535 6.79 6.90 -4.90
C ARG A 535 5.73 7.93 -5.21
N TRP A 536 5.42 8.74 -4.22
CA TRP A 536 4.47 9.83 -4.32
C TRP A 536 4.82 10.88 -3.28
N MET A 537 4.31 12.10 -3.44
CA MET A 537 4.62 13.20 -2.52
C MET A 537 3.33 13.84 -2.04
N LEU A 538 3.38 14.34 -0.81
CA LEU A 538 2.43 15.31 -0.28
C LEU A 538 3.18 16.59 0.00
N GLY A 539 2.66 17.71 -0.48
CA GLY A 539 2.98 19.00 0.13
C GLY A 539 1.75 19.61 0.76
N PHE A 540 1.97 20.24 1.90
CA PHE A 540 0.94 20.88 2.68
C PHE A 540 0.98 22.39 2.49
N GLU A 541 -0.22 22.97 2.52
CA GLU A 541 -0.46 24.39 2.74
C GLU A 541 -0.75 24.60 4.23
N ASP A 542 -0.11 25.56 4.89
CA ASP A 542 -0.15 25.72 6.35
C ASP A 542 -0.98 26.92 6.85
N LEU A 543 -1.51 27.76 5.95
CA LEU A 543 -2.33 28.91 6.31
C LEU A 543 -3.81 28.60 6.23
N ASN A 544 -4.56 28.85 7.31
CA ASN A 544 -6.03 28.80 7.26
C ASN A 544 -6.56 29.72 6.16
N GLY A 545 -7.47 29.22 5.32
CA GLY A 545 -7.98 29.89 4.12
C GLY A 545 -7.12 29.64 2.88
N GLY A 546 -5.98 29.01 3.07
CA GLY A 546 -5.03 28.64 2.05
C GLY A 546 -4.02 29.71 1.68
N GLY A 547 -4.07 30.90 2.29
CA GLY A 547 -3.02 31.91 2.15
C GLY A 547 -2.50 32.12 0.73
N ASP A 548 -1.22 31.81 0.53
CA ASP A 548 -0.46 31.91 -0.72
C ASP A 548 -0.64 30.70 -1.67
N ARG A 549 -1.21 29.58 -1.20
CA ARG A 549 -1.67 28.43 -2.01
C ARG A 549 -0.56 27.78 -2.79
N ASP A 550 0.63 27.73 -2.20
CA ASP A 550 1.81 27.17 -2.83
C ASP A 550 1.96 25.67 -2.57
N PHE A 551 1.46 25.20 -1.41
CA PHE A 551 1.48 23.82 -0.95
C PHE A 551 2.92 23.26 -0.86
N ASN A 552 3.90 24.09 -0.53
CA ASN A 552 5.30 23.71 -0.30
C ASN A 552 5.79 24.04 1.13
N ASP A 553 4.91 24.51 2.02
CA ASP A 553 5.24 24.81 3.42
C ASP A 553 5.82 23.62 4.18
N ALA A 554 5.35 22.41 3.87
CA ALA A 554 5.94 21.16 4.33
C ALA A 554 5.75 20.05 3.29
N VAL A 555 6.86 19.49 2.80
CA VAL A 555 6.86 18.49 1.72
C VAL A 555 7.44 17.16 2.18
N PHE A 556 6.73 16.07 1.86
CA PHE A 556 7.08 14.70 2.23
C PHE A 556 7.07 13.79 1.01
N LEU A 557 8.12 12.98 0.87
CA LEU A 557 8.20 11.91 -0.11
C LEU A 557 7.86 10.59 0.54
N PHE A 558 6.90 9.89 -0.03
CA PHE A 558 6.50 8.55 0.35
C PHE A 558 7.13 7.54 -0.59
N GLN A 559 7.61 6.46 -0.01
CA GLN A 559 8.04 5.29 -0.76
C GLN A 559 7.28 4.07 -0.25
N ALA A 560 6.36 3.59 -1.08
CA ALA A 560 5.76 2.29 -0.89
C ALA A 560 6.76 1.22 -1.37
N GLN A 561 7.06 0.29 -0.49
CA GLN A 561 7.79 -0.92 -0.81
C GLN A 561 6.85 -2.09 -0.56
N ALA A 562 6.68 -2.93 -1.57
CA ALA A 562 6.10 -4.23 -1.35
C ALA A 562 6.89 -5.24 -2.16
N SER A 563 6.94 -6.47 -1.65
CA SER A 563 7.39 -7.59 -2.45
C SER A 563 6.55 -7.65 -3.72
N SER A 564 7.23 -7.78 -4.86
CA SER A 564 6.55 -8.28 -6.05
C SER A 564 6.73 -9.79 -6.03
N ALA A 565 5.64 -10.55 -5.99
CA ALA A 565 5.68 -11.99 -5.91
C ALA A 565 4.62 -12.62 -6.80
N ALA A 566 4.96 -13.77 -7.38
CA ALA A 566 3.97 -14.63 -7.98
C ALA A 566 4.25 -16.09 -7.61
N ARG A 567 3.18 -16.86 -7.43
CA ARG A 567 3.24 -18.31 -7.20
C ARG A 567 2.31 -19.00 -8.17
N SER A 568 2.84 -19.93 -8.96
CA SER A 568 2.03 -20.71 -9.90
C SER A 568 1.08 -21.65 -9.15
N LYS A 569 0.00 -22.06 -9.80
CA LYS A 569 -0.70 -23.29 -9.43
C LYS A 569 0.19 -24.51 -9.65
N VAL A 570 -0.24 -25.63 -9.08
CA VAL A 570 0.37 -26.95 -9.33
C VAL A 570 0.36 -27.23 -10.85
N LEU A 571 1.53 -27.60 -11.38
CA LEU A 571 1.77 -27.76 -12.82
C LEU A 571 1.54 -29.18 -13.33
N ASN A 572 1.71 -30.18 -12.47
CA ASN A 572 1.55 -31.58 -12.84
C ASN A 572 0.16 -32.12 -12.44
N PRO A 573 -0.39 -33.09 -13.17
CA PRO A 573 -1.61 -33.76 -12.77
C PRO A 573 -1.48 -34.42 -11.39
N PRO A 574 -2.55 -34.46 -10.58
CA PRO A 574 -2.53 -35.14 -9.30
C PRO A 574 -2.41 -36.65 -9.50
N ASP A 575 -1.33 -37.23 -8.98
CA ASP A 575 -1.11 -38.68 -8.93
C ASP A 575 -0.30 -39.00 -7.68
N ALA A 576 -0.92 -39.67 -6.70
CA ALA A 576 -0.25 -40.02 -5.43
C ALA A 576 0.77 -41.15 -5.58
N SER A 577 0.74 -41.89 -6.69
CA SER A 577 1.70 -42.97 -6.98
C SER A 577 3.01 -42.45 -7.57
N CYS A 578 3.09 -41.14 -7.87
CA CYS A 578 4.23 -40.50 -8.50
C CYS A 578 4.76 -39.34 -7.65
N ALA A 579 6.07 -39.18 -7.58
CA ALA A 579 6.73 -38.00 -7.00
C ALA A 579 7.56 -37.28 -8.06
N VAL A 580 7.70 -35.97 -7.92
CA VAL A 580 8.58 -35.18 -8.78
C VAL A 580 10.02 -35.52 -8.42
N SER A 581 10.84 -35.90 -9.41
CA SER A 581 12.23 -36.28 -9.21
C SER A 581 13.20 -35.21 -9.70
N ARG A 582 12.95 -34.66 -10.90
CA ARG A 582 13.80 -33.64 -11.52
C ARG A 582 12.96 -32.57 -12.16
N VAL A 583 13.45 -31.33 -12.09
CA VAL A 583 12.80 -30.17 -12.70
C VAL A 583 13.82 -29.37 -13.49
N ARG A 584 13.50 -29.07 -14.75
CA ARG A 584 14.21 -28.07 -15.54
C ARG A 584 13.40 -26.80 -15.55
N PHE A 585 14.01 -25.74 -15.05
CA PHE A 585 13.42 -24.42 -14.98
C PHE A 585 14.20 -23.50 -15.92
N THR A 586 13.51 -22.82 -16.83
CA THR A 586 14.10 -21.76 -17.63
C THR A 586 13.33 -20.47 -17.45
N LYS A 587 14.05 -19.35 -17.50
CA LYS A 587 13.48 -18.03 -17.36
C LYS A 587 14.08 -17.03 -18.33
N THR A 588 13.30 -16.01 -18.65
CA THR A 588 13.78 -14.80 -19.33
C THR A 588 13.33 -13.59 -18.52
N ASP A 589 14.29 -12.78 -18.07
CA ASP A 589 14.01 -11.52 -17.37
C ASP A 589 14.28 -10.35 -18.32
N THR A 590 13.24 -9.70 -18.81
CA THR A 590 13.39 -8.48 -19.60
C THR A 590 13.53 -7.31 -18.61
N VAL A 591 14.69 -6.66 -18.56
CA VAL A 591 14.93 -5.50 -17.68
C VAL A 591 15.01 -4.22 -18.53
N PRO A 592 14.45 -3.07 -18.07
CA PRO A 592 14.59 -1.80 -18.77
C PRO A 592 16.04 -1.39 -19.04
N THR A 593 16.27 -0.75 -20.20
CA THR A 593 17.58 -0.25 -20.62
C THR A 593 18.10 0.79 -19.62
N GLY A 594 19.36 0.66 -19.16
CA GLY A 594 19.99 1.59 -18.23
C GLY A 594 20.09 1.11 -16.78
N CYS A 595 19.51 -0.06 -16.46
CA CYS A 595 19.62 -0.65 -15.12
C CYS A 595 20.97 -1.33 -14.88
N ALA A 596 21.66 -0.92 -13.81
CA ALA A 596 22.94 -1.49 -13.39
C ALA A 596 22.83 -2.98 -13.03
N THR A 597 23.93 -3.71 -13.15
CA THR A 597 24.05 -5.14 -12.75
C THR A 597 24.04 -5.33 -11.23
N SER A 598 24.26 -4.27 -10.46
CA SER A 598 24.23 -4.27 -8.99
C SER A 598 22.83 -4.22 -8.38
N GLN A 599 21.78 -3.99 -9.20
CA GLN A 599 20.40 -4.01 -8.72
C GLN A 599 19.93 -5.45 -8.44
N PRO A 600 19.15 -5.68 -7.37
CA PRO A 600 18.65 -7.02 -7.05
C PRO A 600 17.83 -7.59 -8.21
N ALA A 601 18.09 -8.84 -8.57
CA ALA A 601 17.35 -9.56 -9.60
C ALA A 601 16.16 -10.33 -8.97
N PRO A 602 15.14 -10.71 -9.76
CA PRO A 602 14.13 -11.64 -9.29
C PRO A 602 14.77 -12.95 -8.81
N SER A 603 14.28 -13.45 -7.69
CA SER A 603 14.68 -14.74 -7.13
C SER A 603 13.60 -15.78 -7.41
N TYR A 604 14.03 -16.98 -7.76
CA TYR A 604 13.16 -18.07 -8.17
C TYR A 604 13.29 -19.22 -7.18
N ALA A 605 12.18 -19.91 -6.92
CA ALA A 605 12.17 -21.15 -6.15
C ALA A 605 11.09 -22.09 -6.67
N LEU A 606 11.27 -23.39 -6.45
CA LEU A 606 10.26 -24.41 -6.71
C LEU A 606 9.93 -25.17 -5.43
N ALA A 607 8.77 -25.81 -5.40
CA ALA A 607 8.34 -26.70 -4.32
C ALA A 607 7.55 -27.87 -4.91
N THR A 608 7.55 -29.01 -4.23
CA THR A 608 6.87 -30.25 -4.65
C THR A 608 5.66 -30.59 -3.77
N ASP A 609 5.38 -29.76 -2.76
CA ASP A 609 4.36 -29.91 -1.71
C ASP A 609 3.40 -28.71 -1.68
N CYS A 610 3.03 -28.19 -2.85
CA CYS A 610 2.32 -26.92 -2.96
C CYS A 610 0.86 -26.91 -2.51
N GLN A 611 0.26 -28.06 -2.22
CA GLN A 611 -1.09 -28.17 -1.69
C GLN A 611 -1.15 -29.10 -0.47
N VAL A 612 -2.15 -28.88 0.37
CA VAL A 612 -2.54 -29.79 1.44
C VAL A 612 -3.87 -30.41 1.03
N CYS A 613 -3.86 -31.72 0.80
CA CYS A 613 -5.03 -32.47 0.34
C CYS A 613 -5.61 -33.32 1.48
N GLY A 614 -6.94 -33.35 1.60
CA GLY A 614 -7.69 -34.19 2.53
C GLY A 614 -8.94 -34.80 1.88
N ASP A 615 -9.81 -35.42 2.67
CA ASP A 615 -11.03 -36.08 2.19
C ASP A 615 -12.04 -35.05 1.63
N GLY A 616 -11.90 -34.76 0.32
CA GLY A 616 -12.83 -33.92 -0.43
C GLY A 616 -12.22 -32.72 -1.17
N GLY A 617 -10.91 -32.47 -1.06
CA GLY A 617 -10.26 -31.40 -1.83
C GLY A 617 -8.83 -31.09 -1.41
N CYS A 618 -8.19 -30.22 -2.20
CA CYS A 618 -6.84 -29.70 -1.97
C CYS A 618 -6.89 -28.17 -1.83
N ALA A 619 -6.16 -27.63 -0.85
CA ALA A 619 -5.97 -26.19 -0.68
C ALA A 619 -4.48 -25.85 -0.81
N SER A 620 -4.13 -24.62 -1.18
CA SER A 620 -2.74 -24.18 -1.23
C SER A 620 -2.05 -24.36 0.11
N ASN A 621 -0.87 -24.98 0.10
CA ASN A 621 -0.01 -25.05 1.27
C ASN A 621 0.53 -23.65 1.57
N PRO A 622 0.28 -23.05 2.76
CA PRO A 622 0.78 -21.72 3.10
C PRO A 622 2.30 -21.70 3.29
N THR A 623 2.92 -22.85 3.59
CA THR A 623 4.36 -23.00 3.84
C THR A 623 4.97 -24.17 3.06
N PRO A 624 5.02 -24.11 1.71
CA PRO A 624 5.70 -25.13 0.91
C PRO A 624 7.20 -25.18 1.20
N THR A 625 7.79 -26.35 1.00
CA THR A 625 9.23 -26.57 1.10
C THR A 625 9.93 -26.01 -0.12
N TRP A 626 10.29 -24.72 -0.06
CA TRP A 626 10.91 -24.02 -1.18
C TRP A 626 12.37 -24.39 -1.38
N HIS A 627 12.72 -24.80 -2.60
CA HIS A 627 14.07 -24.99 -3.11
C HIS A 627 14.48 -23.75 -3.92
N PRO A 628 15.38 -22.89 -3.41
CA PRO A 628 15.88 -21.74 -4.16
C PRO A 628 16.63 -22.18 -5.41
N LEU A 629 16.40 -21.49 -6.53
CA LEU A 629 17.06 -21.76 -7.79
C LEU A 629 18.25 -20.80 -7.99
N PRO A 630 19.45 -21.29 -8.35
CA PRO A 630 20.64 -20.46 -8.57
C PRO A 630 20.60 -19.76 -9.94
N LEU A 631 19.52 -19.02 -10.22
CA LEU A 631 19.28 -18.30 -11.48
C LEU A 631 19.65 -16.83 -11.31
N MET A 632 20.92 -16.51 -11.53
CA MET A 632 21.42 -15.12 -11.55
C MET A 632 21.14 -14.44 -12.90
N ARG A 633 21.39 -13.12 -12.99
CA ARG A 633 21.29 -12.38 -14.27
C ARG A 633 22.24 -13.02 -15.31
N GLY A 634 21.70 -13.46 -16.44
CA GLY A 634 22.42 -14.19 -17.50
C GLY A 634 22.48 -15.72 -17.33
N ALA A 635 22.02 -16.26 -16.20
CA ALA A 635 21.80 -17.70 -16.02
C ALA A 635 20.30 -17.99 -16.17
N ASP A 636 19.90 -18.44 -17.36
CA ASP A 636 18.49 -18.53 -17.77
C ASP A 636 17.90 -19.95 -17.69
N SER A 637 18.68 -20.92 -17.22
CA SER A 637 18.25 -22.31 -17.10
C SER A 637 18.96 -23.01 -15.96
N VAL A 638 18.24 -23.85 -15.22
CA VAL A 638 18.78 -24.78 -14.23
C VAL A 638 18.00 -26.10 -14.27
N THR A 639 18.68 -27.21 -13.99
CA THR A 639 18.03 -28.50 -13.70
C THR A 639 18.34 -28.88 -12.26
N VAL A 640 17.31 -29.15 -11.47
CA VAL A 640 17.41 -29.46 -10.05
C VAL A 640 16.85 -30.85 -9.80
N ASP A 641 17.56 -31.62 -8.99
CA ASP A 641 17.09 -32.88 -8.42
C ASP A 641 16.33 -32.58 -7.13
N VAL A 642 15.08 -33.02 -7.07
CA VAL A 642 14.15 -32.85 -5.94
C VAL A 642 13.69 -34.19 -5.37
N SER A 643 14.37 -35.29 -5.73
CA SER A 643 14.06 -36.63 -5.20
C SER A 643 14.13 -36.73 -3.67
N GLY A 644 14.88 -35.83 -3.02
CA GLY A 644 14.96 -35.72 -1.55
C GLY A 644 13.75 -35.07 -0.87
N THR A 645 12.84 -34.47 -1.65
CA THR A 645 11.57 -33.87 -1.17
C THR A 645 10.41 -34.53 -1.92
N PRO A 646 10.00 -35.75 -1.51
CA PRO A 646 9.05 -36.58 -2.25
C PRO A 646 7.65 -35.97 -2.16
N GLY A 647 7.39 -35.04 -3.07
CA GLY A 647 6.11 -34.37 -3.25
C GLY A 647 5.63 -34.53 -4.70
N ASN A 648 4.32 -34.53 -4.88
CA ASN A 648 3.66 -34.77 -6.17
C ASN A 648 2.93 -33.53 -6.70
N GLN A 649 3.27 -32.34 -6.20
CA GLN A 649 2.57 -31.09 -6.48
C GLN A 649 3.59 -29.99 -6.76
N LEU A 650 4.13 -30.00 -7.99
CA LEU A 650 5.12 -29.04 -8.44
C LEU A 650 4.48 -27.66 -8.63
N CYS A 651 4.98 -26.66 -7.93
CA CYS A 651 4.75 -25.25 -8.26
C CYS A 651 6.06 -24.47 -8.15
N TRP A 652 6.05 -23.24 -8.67
CA TRP A 652 7.17 -22.33 -8.54
C TRP A 652 6.71 -20.95 -8.05
N LYS A 653 7.68 -20.18 -7.54
CA LYS A 653 7.48 -18.78 -7.24
C LYS A 653 8.62 -17.93 -7.79
N VAL A 654 8.30 -16.68 -8.04
CA VAL A 654 9.26 -15.60 -8.24
C VAL A 654 9.01 -14.54 -7.18
N THR A 655 10.07 -14.00 -6.61
CA THR A 655 10.00 -12.88 -5.67
C THR A 655 11.05 -11.83 -5.99
N HIS A 656 10.65 -10.56 -5.95
CA HIS A 656 11.54 -9.41 -6.10
C HIS A 656 11.45 -8.56 -4.82
N PRO A 657 12.58 -8.20 -4.18
CA PRO A 657 12.61 -7.62 -2.84
C PRO A 657 12.18 -6.14 -2.78
N GLY A 658 11.32 -5.65 -3.70
CA GLY A 658 10.79 -4.28 -3.64
C GLY A 658 11.88 -3.20 -3.73
N GLY A 659 12.81 -3.32 -4.68
CA GLY A 659 13.86 -2.32 -4.94
C GLY A 659 13.40 -1.15 -5.82
N ALA A 660 14.34 -0.33 -6.29
CA ALA A 660 14.08 0.83 -7.15
C ALA A 660 13.16 0.45 -8.35
N PRO A 661 11.94 0.99 -8.42
CA PRO A 661 10.92 0.52 -9.36
C PRO A 661 11.29 0.67 -10.84
N ALA A 662 12.18 1.62 -11.16
CA ALA A 662 12.75 1.80 -12.50
C ALA A 662 13.55 0.59 -13.01
N CYS A 663 13.94 -0.33 -12.12
CA CYS A 663 14.69 -1.54 -12.45
C CYS A 663 13.98 -2.84 -12.10
N LEU A 664 12.67 -2.80 -11.88
CA LEU A 664 11.85 -4.01 -11.93
C LEU A 664 11.95 -4.63 -13.33
N PRO A 665 11.93 -5.98 -13.45
CA PRO A 665 11.83 -6.59 -14.76
C PRO A 665 10.51 -6.14 -15.41
N ALA A 666 10.60 -5.68 -16.66
CA ALA A 666 9.44 -5.42 -17.49
C ALA A 666 8.60 -6.70 -17.65
N ALA A 667 9.24 -7.84 -17.92
CA ALA A 667 8.54 -9.11 -17.97
C ALA A 667 9.43 -10.26 -17.51
N VAL A 668 8.82 -11.19 -16.79
CA VAL A 668 9.37 -12.50 -16.47
C VAL A 668 8.63 -13.54 -17.31
N GLN A 669 9.38 -14.36 -18.04
CA GLN A 669 8.86 -15.55 -18.71
C GLN A 669 9.45 -16.77 -18.02
N VAL A 670 8.65 -17.81 -17.81
CA VAL A 670 9.09 -19.05 -17.18
C VAL A 670 8.63 -20.24 -18.00
N ASN A 671 9.53 -21.19 -18.23
CA ASN A 671 9.19 -22.53 -18.68
C ASN A 671 9.61 -23.56 -17.64
N VAL A 672 8.76 -24.55 -17.42
CA VAL A 672 9.02 -25.62 -16.46
C VAL A 672 8.79 -26.96 -17.12
N GLY A 673 9.83 -27.77 -17.22
CA GLY A 673 9.74 -29.21 -17.53
C GLY A 673 10.04 -30.04 -16.29
N TYR A 674 9.42 -31.20 -16.16
CA TYR A 674 9.59 -32.06 -14.98
C TYR A 674 9.61 -33.54 -15.36
N GLU A 675 10.25 -34.34 -14.50
CA GLU A 675 10.21 -35.80 -14.49
C GLU A 675 9.57 -36.27 -13.18
N LEU A 676 8.78 -37.34 -13.28
CA LEU A 676 8.09 -38.03 -12.21
C LEU A 676 8.65 -39.44 -12.06
N THR A 677 8.85 -39.90 -10.83
CA THR A 677 9.24 -41.28 -10.51
C THR A 677 8.18 -41.93 -9.63
N PRO A 678 7.96 -43.25 -9.73
CA PRO A 678 7.07 -43.95 -8.82
C PRO A 678 7.48 -43.75 -7.36
N VAL A 679 6.51 -43.48 -6.50
CA VAL A 679 6.68 -43.57 -5.05
C VAL A 679 6.77 -45.06 -4.75
N ALA A 680 7.95 -45.55 -4.35
CA ALA A 680 8.09 -46.95 -3.95
C ALA A 680 7.09 -47.24 -2.82
N PRO A 681 6.38 -48.39 -2.83
CA PRO A 681 5.54 -48.80 -1.71
C PRO A 681 6.34 -48.99 -0.41
#